data_AF-A0A9J7EID8-F1
#
_entry.id   AF-A0A9J7EID8-F1
#
_cell.length_a   1.000
_cell.length_b   1.000
_cell.length_c   1.000
_cell.angle_alpha   90.00
_cell.angle_beta   90.00
_cell.angle_gamma   90.00
#
_symmetry.space_group_name_H-M   'P 1'
#
loop_
_entity.id
_entity.type
_entity.pdbx_description
1 polymer ?
#
loop_
_entity_poly.entity_id
_entity_poly.type
_entity_poly.pdbx_seq_one_letter_code
_entity_poly.pdbx_strand_id
1 'polypeptide(L)'
;MAGVEQPCYTLINFPTDSEPYNEMQLKLDLEKGDTKKKIEALKKVIGIILSGEKIPGLLMIIIRFVLPLQDHTIKKLLLIFWEIVPKTTPDGKLMQEMILVCDAYRKDLQHPNEFIRGSTLRFLCKLKEPELLEPLMPAIRACLDHRHSYVRRNAVLAIFTIYRNFEFLIPDAPELVANFLETEQDMSCKRNAFLMLLHADQERALSYLSSRLDNVQGFGDILQLVIVELIYKVCHANPSERSRFIRTVYGLLNATSAAVRYEAAGTLVTLSNAPAAIKAAAACYIDLIVKESDNNVKLIVVGRLGALRAEAGEAAARALPDLAMDVLRVLAASDLDVRRHTLALALDLVSSRHAEDLVQVLRKEAARATNADHDDAAKYRQLLVRALHRAALKFPEVAGSVAPALLELLGDGSEPAAQDVMLFLRSALHTFVDLRDHIYQKLLEAVPGIKVGKIARSALWLLAQFADTPQRAQDALDVLANVIPPVSGQEDKEESESAANKAQDTSAPRQLVTSDGTYASQSAFNLPVSQAAPAHAGLWAALGEGESFTAACACSALCKLALKLEGRGATRALWLAARLQARHRAGAGTADDAEHGARCVLAARHGPRVVRDALLQRSAAALAALLALPDRATNLLDDADKEREPKKQDNKVEVEQGIVFAQLAGTSAASTHHDMFELSLTKALQGRSTGVSEERGKLWKVTQLTGFSDPVYAEAIVAVNQYDIVLDVLVVNQTDDTLQNCCVELATLGDLRLVERPGAVVLAPRDYATIKAHVKVASTENGIIFGNIVYEVSGASMDRGVVVLNDIHIDIVDYIQPALCTDADFRQMWAEFEWENKVSVNTNITDLREYLQHLLASTNMKCLTPEKALSGQCGFMAANLYARSIFGEDALANLSIETPLHKPNSPVVGHVRIRAKSQGMALSLGDKINMMQKSPQQKTPSNPIPAARGSANAGVSNTRQKRKT
;
A
#
# COMPACT_ATOMS: atom_id res chain seq x y z
N MET A 1 48.05 -6.04 -28.24
CA MET A 1 47.73 -5.01 -27.23
C MET A 1 46.22 -4.85 -27.23
N ALA A 2 45.55 -5.42 -26.23
CA ALA A 2 44.10 -5.32 -26.09
C ALA A 2 43.75 -3.88 -25.73
N GLY A 3 42.99 -3.20 -26.59
CA GLY A 3 42.43 -1.91 -26.23
C GLY A 3 41.46 -2.13 -25.08
N VAL A 4 41.63 -1.43 -23.97
CA VAL A 4 40.68 -1.44 -22.85
C VAL A 4 39.29 -1.14 -23.41
N GLU A 5 38.42 -2.15 -23.43
CA GLU A 5 37.02 -1.98 -23.82
C GLU A 5 36.35 -1.12 -22.76
N GLN A 6 35.78 0.01 -23.20
CA GLN A 6 35.05 0.87 -22.28
C GLN A 6 33.71 0.21 -21.99
N PRO A 7 33.30 0.08 -20.71
CA PRO A 7 31.99 -0.47 -20.37
C PRO A 7 30.87 0.30 -21.05
N CYS A 8 30.01 -0.42 -21.79
CA CYS A 8 28.81 0.14 -22.40
C CYS A 8 27.68 0.13 -21.38
N TYR A 9 27.23 1.32 -20.97
CA TYR A 9 26.20 1.47 -19.93
C TYR A 9 24.77 1.57 -20.49
N THR A 10 24.61 1.64 -21.82
CA THR A 10 23.29 1.80 -22.47
C THR A 10 23.20 0.94 -23.74
N LEU A 11 22.49 -0.19 -23.68
CA LEU A 11 22.18 -0.99 -24.87
C LEU A 11 20.95 -0.39 -25.57
N ILE A 12 21.16 0.22 -26.73
CA ILE A 12 20.07 0.71 -27.58
C ILE A 12 19.58 -0.46 -28.44
N ASN A 13 18.33 -0.90 -28.21
CA ASN A 13 17.70 -1.92 -29.04
C ASN A 13 17.35 -1.31 -30.40
N PHE A 14 18.18 -1.56 -31.41
CA PHE A 14 17.83 -1.23 -32.79
C PHE A 14 16.81 -2.25 -33.30
N PRO A 15 15.71 -1.81 -33.95
CA PRO A 15 14.77 -2.74 -34.56
C PRO A 15 15.50 -3.61 -35.58
N THR A 16 15.19 -4.90 -35.63
CA THR A 16 15.85 -5.92 -36.48
C THR A 16 15.88 -5.56 -37.97
N ASP A 17 15.01 -4.63 -38.40
CA ASP A 17 14.93 -4.09 -39.76
C ASP A 17 15.93 -2.94 -40.06
N SER A 18 16.79 -2.54 -39.11
CA SER A 18 17.78 -1.48 -39.35
C SER A 18 18.94 -2.00 -40.21
N GLU A 19 19.19 -1.34 -41.34
CA GLU A 19 20.33 -1.65 -42.22
C GLU A 19 21.67 -1.65 -41.47
N PRO A 20 22.58 -2.62 -41.73
CA PRO A 20 23.91 -2.61 -41.15
C PRO A 20 24.67 -1.35 -41.55
N TYR A 21 25.35 -0.73 -40.58
CA TYR A 21 25.99 0.57 -40.78
C TYR A 21 27.21 0.47 -41.69
N ASN A 22 27.32 1.37 -42.68
CA ASN A 22 28.50 1.50 -43.53
C ASN A 22 29.30 2.75 -43.12
N GLU A 23 30.46 2.55 -42.49
CA GLU A 23 31.36 3.64 -42.05
C GLU A 23 31.76 4.57 -43.21
N MET A 24 31.96 4.02 -44.41
CA MET A 24 32.35 4.79 -45.59
C MET A 24 31.22 5.71 -46.07
N GLN A 25 29.98 5.25 -45.98
CA GLN A 25 28.81 6.05 -46.32
C GLN A 25 28.59 7.19 -45.31
N LEU A 26 28.75 6.91 -44.01
CA LEU A 26 28.69 7.95 -42.98
C LEU A 26 29.77 9.02 -43.16
N LYS A 27 31.00 8.64 -43.55
CA LYS A 27 32.07 9.58 -43.90
C LYS A 27 31.67 10.50 -45.06
N LEU A 28 31.13 9.93 -46.14
CA LEU A 28 30.70 10.67 -47.32
C LEU A 28 29.51 11.60 -47.02
N ASP A 29 28.53 11.13 -46.24
CA ASP A 29 27.35 11.90 -45.87
C ASP A 29 27.70 13.09 -44.97
N LEU A 30 28.68 12.94 -44.06
CA LEU A 30 29.15 14.03 -43.20
C LEU A 30 30.04 15.04 -43.95
N GLU A 31 30.83 14.59 -44.92
CA GLU A 31 31.72 15.45 -45.71
C GLU A 31 30.94 16.24 -46.77
N LYS A 32 30.18 15.55 -47.63
CA LYS A 32 29.54 16.11 -48.83
C LYS A 32 28.01 16.18 -48.78
N GLY A 33 27.36 15.63 -47.76
CA GLY A 33 25.90 15.66 -47.65
C GLY A 33 25.33 17.04 -47.34
N ASP A 34 24.06 17.25 -47.71
CA ASP A 34 23.30 18.44 -47.32
C ASP A 34 23.07 18.48 -45.80
N THR A 35 22.72 19.64 -45.25
CA THR A 35 22.45 19.82 -43.81
C THR A 35 21.53 18.74 -43.22
N LYS A 36 20.47 18.34 -43.94
CA LYS A 36 19.57 17.26 -43.52
C LYS A 36 20.26 15.89 -43.44
N LYS A 37 21.05 15.54 -44.45
CA LYS A 37 21.84 14.30 -44.47
C LYS A 37 22.90 14.29 -43.38
N LYS A 38 23.55 15.44 -43.12
CA LYS A 38 24.50 15.58 -42.00
C LYS A 38 23.83 15.39 -40.63
N ILE A 39 22.59 15.88 -40.46
CA ILE A 39 21.80 15.67 -39.23
C ILE A 39 21.49 14.19 -39.03
N GLU A 40 21.02 13.50 -40.07
CA GLU A 40 20.72 12.06 -40.00
C GLU A 40 21.98 11.23 -39.76
N ALA A 41 23.07 11.53 -40.45
CA ALA A 41 24.35 10.88 -40.26
C ALA A 41 24.88 11.09 -38.83
N LEU A 42 24.80 12.31 -38.29
CA LEU A 42 25.25 12.59 -36.92
C LEU A 42 24.39 11.88 -35.87
N LYS A 43 23.07 11.77 -36.07
CA LYS A 43 22.19 10.96 -35.19
C LYS A 43 22.56 9.47 -35.21
N LYS A 44 22.83 8.91 -36.40
CA LYS A 44 23.29 7.53 -36.54
C LYS A 44 24.62 7.30 -35.82
N VAL A 45 25.59 8.22 -35.99
CA VAL A 45 26.89 8.15 -35.29
C VAL A 45 26.73 8.20 -33.77
N ILE A 46 25.89 9.09 -33.24
CA ILE A 46 25.60 9.14 -31.80
C ILE A 46 25.02 7.80 -31.30
N GLY A 47 24.08 7.21 -32.05
CA GLY A 47 23.51 5.90 -31.72
C GLY A 47 24.56 4.79 -31.66
N ILE A 48 25.48 4.75 -32.63
CA ILE A 48 26.54 3.74 -32.71
C ILE A 48 27.55 3.88 -31.55
N ILE A 49 27.94 5.11 -31.21
CA ILE A 49 28.87 5.33 -30.10
C ILE A 49 28.19 4.96 -28.76
N LEU A 50 26.89 5.24 -28.61
CA LEU A 50 26.13 4.86 -27.42
C LEU A 50 26.01 3.34 -27.26
N SER A 51 25.96 2.57 -28.36
CA SER A 51 25.99 1.10 -28.31
C SER A 51 27.38 0.52 -27.99
N GLY A 52 28.41 1.35 -27.82
CA GLY A 52 29.76 0.94 -27.39
C GLY A 52 30.73 0.69 -28.55
N GLU A 53 30.33 0.89 -29.80
CA GLU A 53 31.20 0.71 -30.96
C GLU A 53 32.06 1.96 -31.21
N LYS A 54 33.38 1.77 -31.33
CA LYS A 54 34.33 2.88 -31.55
C LYS A 54 34.51 3.15 -33.04
N ILE A 55 34.22 4.39 -33.49
CA ILE A 55 34.53 4.84 -34.86
C ILE A 55 35.56 5.99 -34.84
N PRO A 56 36.86 5.68 -34.68
CA PRO A 56 37.91 6.70 -34.53
C PRO A 56 38.09 7.58 -35.79
N GLY A 57 37.73 7.09 -36.98
CA GLY A 57 37.92 7.80 -38.25
C GLY A 57 36.96 8.97 -38.51
N LEU A 58 35.93 9.17 -37.67
CA LEU A 58 34.90 10.20 -37.89
C LEU A 58 35.16 11.51 -37.13
N LEU A 59 36.00 11.49 -36.09
CA LEU A 59 36.21 12.65 -35.21
C LEU A 59 36.71 13.89 -35.98
N MET A 60 37.75 13.73 -36.80
CA MET A 60 38.31 14.83 -37.59
C MET A 60 37.36 15.34 -38.67
N ILE A 61 36.57 14.44 -39.28
CA ILE A 61 35.58 14.80 -40.31
C ILE A 61 34.47 15.66 -39.68
N ILE A 62 34.01 15.31 -38.49
CA ILE A 62 33.02 16.08 -37.74
C ILE A 62 33.59 17.46 -37.36
N ILE A 63 34.83 17.53 -36.87
CA ILE A 63 35.48 18.82 -36.53
C ILE A 63 35.61 19.72 -37.77
N ARG A 64 36.00 19.17 -38.92
CA ARG A 64 36.26 19.97 -40.12
C ARG A 64 34.98 20.39 -40.87
N PHE A 65 33.99 19.50 -40.99
CA PHE A 65 32.86 19.68 -41.91
C PHE A 65 31.50 19.87 -41.24
N VAL A 66 31.40 19.61 -39.92
CA VAL A 66 30.13 19.70 -39.18
C VAL A 66 30.19 20.77 -38.09
N LEU A 67 31.29 20.85 -37.31
CA LEU A 67 31.49 21.84 -36.26
C LEU A 67 31.34 23.32 -36.71
N PRO A 68 31.79 23.73 -37.91
CA PRO A 68 31.64 25.11 -38.37
C PRO A 68 30.20 25.52 -38.72
N LEU A 69 29.29 24.55 -38.89
CA LEU A 69 27.92 24.82 -39.31
C LEU A 69 27.14 25.52 -38.20
N GLN A 70 26.35 26.52 -38.58
CA GLN A 70 25.56 27.36 -37.65
C GLN A 70 24.13 26.86 -37.43
N ASP A 71 23.76 25.72 -38.03
CA ASP A 71 22.41 25.17 -37.88
C ASP A 71 22.12 24.76 -36.42
N HIS A 72 20.97 25.19 -35.90
CA HIS A 72 20.60 24.98 -34.51
C HIS A 72 20.47 23.50 -34.13
N THR A 73 20.03 22.64 -35.06
CA THR A 73 19.86 21.21 -34.78
C THR A 73 21.20 20.49 -34.77
N ILE A 74 22.10 20.86 -35.68
CA ILE A 74 23.48 20.34 -35.71
C ILE A 74 24.22 20.75 -34.44
N LYS A 75 24.13 22.01 -34.00
CA LYS A 75 24.74 22.48 -32.75
C LYS A 75 24.28 21.67 -31.53
N LYS A 76 22.98 21.39 -31.41
CA LYS A 76 22.44 20.56 -30.31
C LYS A 76 22.96 19.12 -30.37
N LEU A 77 22.99 18.51 -31.56
CA LEU A 77 23.51 17.15 -31.74
C LEU A 77 25.01 17.07 -31.46
N LEU A 78 25.78 18.11 -31.83
CA LEU A 78 27.19 18.21 -31.50
C LEU A 78 27.42 18.23 -29.98
N LEU A 79 26.65 19.01 -29.21
CA LEU A 79 26.78 19.00 -27.74
C LEU A 79 26.54 17.60 -27.14
N ILE A 80 25.59 16.83 -27.67
CA ILE A 80 25.35 15.44 -27.25
C ILE A 80 26.52 14.54 -27.67
N PHE A 81 27.00 14.68 -28.91
CA PHE A 81 28.14 13.92 -29.42
C PHE A 81 29.39 14.12 -28.54
N TRP A 82 29.69 15.37 -28.16
CA TRP A 82 30.82 15.69 -27.30
C TRP A 82 30.68 15.18 -25.87
N GLU A 83 29.45 14.94 -25.39
CA GLU A 83 29.25 14.34 -24.07
C GLU A 83 29.74 12.88 -24.07
N ILE A 84 29.53 12.17 -25.17
CA ILE A 84 29.75 10.73 -25.28
C ILE A 84 31.18 10.38 -25.71
N VAL A 85 31.77 11.17 -26.61
CA VAL A 85 33.10 10.88 -27.18
C VAL A 85 34.21 10.93 -26.12
N PRO A 86 35.17 9.99 -26.10
CA PRO A 86 36.33 10.08 -25.22
C PRO A 86 37.23 11.27 -25.58
N LYS A 87 37.65 12.04 -24.56
CA LYS A 87 38.44 13.27 -24.73
C LYS A 87 39.94 13.05 -24.50
N THR A 88 40.28 11.94 -23.87
CA THR A 88 41.64 11.53 -23.57
C THR A 88 42.08 10.40 -24.49
N THR A 89 43.36 10.43 -24.84
CA THR A 89 44.08 9.31 -25.43
C THR A 89 44.10 8.12 -24.44
N PRO A 90 44.35 6.89 -24.92
CA PRO A 90 44.54 5.73 -24.04
C PRO A 90 45.63 5.91 -22.97
N ASP A 91 46.56 6.85 -23.17
CA ASP A 91 47.61 7.23 -22.21
C ASP A 91 47.14 8.25 -21.16
N GLY A 92 45.85 8.63 -21.16
CA GLY A 92 45.25 9.58 -20.22
C GLY A 92 45.50 11.07 -20.54
N LYS A 93 46.26 11.38 -21.61
CA LYS A 93 46.50 12.77 -22.04
C LYS A 93 45.37 13.30 -22.91
N LEU A 94 45.06 14.59 -22.82
CA LEU A 94 44.06 15.25 -23.66
C LEU A 94 44.43 15.17 -25.15
N MET A 95 43.44 14.84 -26.00
CA MET A 95 43.63 14.82 -27.45
C MET A 95 43.86 16.23 -28.01
N GLN A 96 44.82 16.40 -28.92
CA GLN A 96 45.15 17.71 -29.51
C GLN A 96 43.98 18.32 -30.29
N GLU A 97 43.13 17.46 -30.86
CA GLU A 97 41.90 17.82 -31.56
C GLU A 97 40.92 18.59 -30.66
N MET A 98 40.96 18.38 -29.34
CA MET A 98 40.07 19.04 -28.39
C MET A 98 40.34 20.56 -28.28
N ILE A 99 41.53 21.03 -28.66
CA ILE A 99 41.87 22.46 -28.69
C ILE A 99 40.95 23.21 -29.68
N LEU A 100 40.69 22.61 -30.86
CA LEU A 100 39.78 23.18 -31.86
C LEU A 100 38.34 23.22 -31.35
N VAL A 101 37.97 22.20 -30.56
CA VAL A 101 36.65 22.11 -29.94
C VAL A 101 36.49 23.16 -28.84
N CYS A 102 37.52 23.43 -28.04
CA CYS A 102 37.53 24.53 -27.06
C CYS A 102 37.30 25.90 -27.70
N ASP A 103 37.95 26.21 -28.83
CA ASP A 103 37.71 27.48 -29.53
C ASP A 103 36.26 27.58 -30.03
N ALA A 104 35.68 26.47 -30.49
CA ALA A 104 34.28 26.41 -30.88
C ALA A 104 33.33 26.65 -29.69
N TYR A 105 33.59 26.05 -28.52
CA TYR A 105 32.81 26.31 -27.31
C TYR A 105 32.89 27.77 -26.86
N ARG A 106 34.08 28.37 -26.93
CA ARG A 106 34.27 29.80 -26.63
C ARG A 106 33.41 30.68 -27.55
N LYS A 107 33.39 30.40 -28.85
CA LYS A 107 32.54 31.10 -29.83
C LYS A 107 31.06 30.88 -29.54
N ASP A 108 30.66 29.66 -29.18
CA ASP A 108 29.26 29.33 -28.86
C ASP A 108 28.79 30.03 -27.57
N LEU A 109 29.66 30.21 -26.57
CA LEU A 109 29.38 31.03 -25.37
C LEU A 109 29.24 32.52 -25.68
N GLN A 110 29.84 33.00 -26.77
CA GLN A 110 29.76 34.38 -27.25
C GLN A 110 28.74 34.57 -28.38
N HIS A 111 28.00 33.51 -28.74
CA HIS A 111 27.08 33.52 -29.87
C HIS A 111 25.88 34.46 -29.62
N PRO A 112 25.35 35.20 -30.61
CA PRO A 112 24.22 36.11 -30.39
C PRO A 112 22.95 35.43 -29.85
N ASN A 113 22.71 34.16 -30.23
CA ASN A 113 21.58 33.36 -29.77
C ASN A 113 21.76 32.85 -28.32
N GLU A 114 20.85 33.24 -27.44
CA GLU A 114 20.80 32.89 -26.01
C GLU A 114 20.60 31.39 -25.75
N PHE A 115 19.90 30.68 -26.62
CA PHE A 115 19.64 29.24 -26.47
C PHE A 115 20.89 28.40 -26.73
N ILE A 116 21.74 28.85 -27.65
CA ILE A 116 23.04 28.22 -27.92
C ILE A 116 23.95 28.44 -26.72
N ARG A 117 24.10 29.67 -26.23
CA ARG A 117 24.88 29.96 -25.00
C ARG A 117 24.41 29.11 -23.81
N GLY A 118 23.11 29.10 -23.53
CA GLY A 118 22.57 28.35 -22.39
C GLY A 118 22.66 26.82 -22.54
N SER A 119 22.61 26.29 -23.76
CA SER A 119 22.81 24.86 -24.00
C SER A 119 24.28 24.48 -23.85
N THR A 120 25.20 25.32 -24.34
CA THR A 120 26.65 25.15 -24.12
C THR A 120 26.99 25.22 -22.64
N LEU A 121 26.47 26.20 -21.90
CA LEU A 121 26.69 26.30 -20.44
C LEU A 121 26.23 25.04 -19.68
N ARG A 122 25.09 24.45 -20.05
CA ARG A 122 24.62 23.18 -19.46
C ARG A 122 25.51 21.99 -19.83
N PHE A 123 26.05 21.99 -21.04
CA PHE A 123 27.00 20.97 -21.47
C PHE A 123 28.31 21.06 -20.68
N LEU A 124 28.82 22.28 -20.41
CA LEU A 124 30.04 22.48 -19.63
C LEU A 124 29.94 21.92 -18.20
N CYS A 125 28.74 21.88 -17.59
CA CYS A 125 28.52 21.23 -16.30
C CYS A 125 28.85 19.72 -16.29
N LYS A 126 28.91 19.08 -17.46
CA LYS A 126 29.15 17.65 -17.61
C LYS A 126 30.60 17.29 -17.95
N LEU A 127 31.43 18.29 -18.26
CA LEU A 127 32.85 18.08 -18.56
C LEU A 127 33.63 17.73 -17.29
N LYS A 128 34.55 16.78 -17.40
CA LYS A 128 35.38 16.29 -16.28
C LYS A 128 36.85 16.69 -16.44
N GLU A 129 37.22 17.27 -17.57
CA GLU A 129 38.59 17.61 -17.90
C GLU A 129 38.87 19.09 -17.60
N PRO A 130 39.69 19.41 -16.58
CA PRO A 130 39.93 20.80 -16.17
C PRO A 130 40.66 21.62 -17.25
N GLU A 131 41.56 20.99 -18.02
CA GLU A 131 42.30 21.62 -19.12
C GLU A 131 41.41 22.21 -20.21
N LEU A 132 40.20 21.65 -20.41
CA LEU A 132 39.23 22.16 -21.39
C LEU A 132 38.43 23.35 -20.84
N LEU A 133 38.23 23.40 -19.52
CA LEU A 133 37.41 24.41 -18.85
C LEU A 133 38.20 25.71 -18.61
N GLU A 134 39.49 25.62 -18.27
CA GLU A 134 40.34 26.76 -17.96
C GLU A 134 40.29 27.88 -19.03
N PRO A 135 40.43 27.59 -20.34
CA PRO A 135 40.38 28.63 -21.38
C PRO A 135 38.99 29.25 -21.57
N LEU A 136 37.94 28.56 -21.13
CA LEU A 136 36.55 28.99 -21.28
C LEU A 136 36.11 29.89 -20.13
N MET A 137 36.87 29.95 -19.04
CA MET A 137 36.44 30.64 -17.83
C MET A 137 36.08 32.12 -18.02
N PRO A 138 36.85 32.93 -18.78
CA PRO A 138 36.49 34.33 -19.03
C PRO A 138 35.15 34.47 -19.77
N ALA A 139 34.85 33.57 -20.70
CA ALA A 139 33.59 33.58 -21.45
C ALA A 139 32.40 33.15 -20.57
N ILE A 140 32.60 32.20 -19.65
CA ILE A 140 31.58 31.80 -18.68
C ILE A 140 31.27 32.94 -17.72
N ARG A 141 32.28 33.64 -17.20
CA ARG A 141 32.10 34.81 -16.33
C ARG A 141 31.32 35.93 -17.04
N ALA A 142 31.67 36.24 -18.29
CA ALA A 142 30.96 37.25 -19.08
C ALA A 142 29.47 36.91 -19.34
N CYS A 143 29.08 35.63 -19.28
CA CYS A 143 27.69 35.21 -19.41
C CYS A 143 26.81 35.59 -18.21
N LEU A 144 27.40 35.97 -17.06
CA LEU A 144 26.65 36.48 -15.91
C LEU A 144 26.09 37.88 -16.13
N ASP A 145 26.74 38.71 -16.96
CA ASP A 145 26.26 40.06 -17.27
C ASP A 145 25.35 40.09 -18.51
N HIS A 146 24.95 38.92 -19.02
CA HIS A 146 24.17 38.84 -20.24
C HIS A 146 22.75 39.39 -20.06
N ARG A 147 22.20 40.08 -21.08
CA ARG A 147 20.86 40.71 -21.03
C ARG A 147 19.72 39.75 -20.64
N HIS A 148 19.77 38.50 -21.12
CA HIS A 148 18.73 37.50 -20.91
C HIS A 148 18.99 36.64 -19.67
N SER A 149 18.00 36.55 -18.77
CA SER A 149 18.08 35.77 -17.51
C SER A 149 18.30 34.27 -17.74
N TYR A 150 17.81 33.72 -18.86
CA TYR A 150 18.07 32.32 -19.24
C TYR A 150 19.57 32.00 -19.29
N VAL A 151 20.40 32.89 -19.84
CA VAL A 151 21.86 32.68 -19.94
C VAL A 151 22.50 32.82 -18.56
N ARG A 152 22.16 33.89 -17.82
CA ARG A 152 22.70 34.16 -16.47
C ARG A 152 22.42 33.01 -15.51
N ARG A 153 21.18 32.48 -15.51
CA ARG A 153 20.78 31.32 -14.70
C ARG A 153 21.63 30.08 -14.97
N ASN A 154 21.88 29.78 -16.25
CA ASN A 154 22.71 28.64 -16.64
C ASN A 154 24.20 28.91 -16.37
N ALA A 155 24.65 30.17 -16.43
CA ALA A 155 26.02 30.56 -16.10
C ALA A 155 26.31 30.34 -14.60
N VAL A 156 25.39 30.75 -13.72
CA VAL A 156 25.50 30.45 -12.27
C VAL A 156 25.55 28.94 -12.02
N LEU A 157 24.71 28.15 -12.70
CA LEU A 157 24.73 26.69 -12.57
C LEU A 157 26.06 26.07 -13.04
N ALA A 158 26.62 26.58 -14.15
CA ALA A 158 27.92 26.14 -14.66
C ALA A 158 29.03 26.50 -13.67
N ILE A 159 29.07 27.72 -13.17
CA ILE A 159 30.03 28.17 -12.15
C ILE A 159 29.93 27.30 -10.89
N PHE A 160 28.71 27.04 -10.40
CA PHE A 160 28.50 26.18 -9.24
C PHE A 160 29.07 24.77 -9.45
N THR A 161 28.78 24.16 -10.60
CA THR A 161 29.23 22.80 -10.90
C THR A 161 30.75 22.74 -11.09
N ILE A 162 31.33 23.73 -11.76
CA ILE A 162 32.78 23.84 -11.98
C ILE A 162 33.48 24.05 -10.64
N TYR A 163 33.00 24.96 -9.78
CA TYR A 163 33.57 25.20 -8.46
C TYR A 163 33.56 23.95 -7.58
N ARG A 164 32.44 23.21 -7.57
CA ARG A 164 32.31 21.98 -6.77
C ARG A 164 33.27 20.87 -7.22
N ASN A 165 33.53 20.76 -8.52
CA ASN A 165 34.41 19.73 -9.06
C ASN A 165 35.89 20.17 -9.11
N PHE A 166 36.14 21.46 -9.34
CA PHE A 166 37.46 22.07 -9.61
C PHE A 166 37.58 23.45 -8.96
N GLU A 167 37.69 23.48 -7.63
CA GLU A 167 37.76 24.72 -6.84
C GLU A 167 38.87 25.67 -7.30
N PHE A 168 40.04 25.12 -7.67
CA PHE A 168 41.22 25.90 -8.08
C PHE A 168 41.02 26.72 -9.38
N LEU A 169 40.03 26.37 -10.23
CA LEU A 169 39.76 27.11 -11.46
C LEU A 169 39.05 28.45 -11.21
N ILE A 170 38.29 28.57 -10.10
CA ILE A 170 37.54 29.78 -9.72
C ILE A 170 37.50 29.90 -8.19
N PRO A 171 38.62 30.22 -7.53
CA PRO A 171 38.64 30.38 -6.07
C PRO A 171 37.74 31.54 -5.59
N ASP A 172 37.50 32.54 -6.45
CA ASP A 172 36.67 33.71 -6.21
C ASP A 172 35.17 33.49 -6.49
N ALA A 173 34.73 32.26 -6.81
CA ALA A 173 33.35 31.98 -7.22
C ALA A 173 32.29 32.40 -6.17
N PRO A 174 32.46 32.12 -4.86
CA PRO A 174 31.46 32.50 -3.86
C PRO A 174 31.29 34.02 -3.74
N GLU A 175 32.36 34.79 -3.85
CA GLU A 175 32.30 36.26 -3.81
C GLU A 175 31.61 36.83 -5.04
N LEU A 176 31.99 36.32 -6.21
CA LEU A 176 31.42 36.73 -7.48
C LEU A 176 29.90 36.49 -7.51
N VAL A 177 29.44 35.32 -7.05
CA VAL A 177 28.02 34.96 -7.04
C VAL A 177 27.24 35.69 -5.95
N ALA A 178 27.87 36.06 -4.82
CA ALA A 178 27.26 36.93 -3.82
C ALA A 178 26.97 38.33 -4.38
N ASN A 179 27.96 38.95 -5.05
CA ASN A 179 27.77 40.26 -5.70
C ASN A 179 26.71 40.21 -6.82
N PHE A 180 26.67 39.10 -7.56
CA PHE A 180 25.62 38.84 -8.55
C PHE A 180 24.23 38.73 -7.90
N LEU A 181 24.11 38.03 -6.77
CA LEU A 181 22.84 37.83 -6.06
C LEU A 181 22.23 39.14 -5.57
N GLU A 182 23.06 40.11 -5.15
CA GLU A 182 22.60 41.42 -4.68
C GLU A 182 22.03 42.30 -5.80
N THR A 183 22.60 42.21 -7.01
CA THR A 183 22.25 43.05 -8.16
C THR A 183 21.11 42.48 -9.00
N GLU A 184 20.99 41.15 -9.06
CA GLU A 184 20.04 40.44 -9.91
C GLU A 184 18.58 40.73 -9.50
N GLN A 185 17.67 40.67 -10.48
CA GLN A 185 16.23 40.86 -10.26
C GLN A 185 15.42 39.59 -10.54
N ASP A 186 15.90 38.74 -11.46
CA ASP A 186 15.21 37.51 -11.85
C ASP A 186 15.22 36.45 -10.74
N MET A 187 14.05 35.94 -10.37
CA MET A 187 13.89 34.98 -9.27
C MET A 187 14.58 33.63 -9.55
N SER A 188 14.63 33.19 -10.81
CA SER A 188 15.26 31.91 -11.17
C SER A 188 16.77 31.98 -11.07
N CYS A 189 17.36 33.11 -11.45
CA CYS A 189 18.79 33.40 -11.27
C CYS A 189 19.15 33.49 -9.79
N LYS A 190 18.35 34.25 -9.00
CA LYS A 190 18.52 34.36 -7.54
C LYS A 190 18.52 33.00 -6.85
N ARG A 191 17.59 32.11 -7.23
CA ARG A 191 17.51 30.76 -6.66
C ARG A 191 18.78 29.96 -6.91
N ASN A 192 19.30 29.94 -8.14
CA ASN A 192 20.54 29.21 -8.44
C ASN A 192 21.76 29.82 -7.72
N ALA A 193 21.83 31.16 -7.64
CA ALA A 193 22.92 31.86 -6.96
C ALA A 193 22.89 31.58 -5.46
N PHE A 194 21.71 31.66 -4.85
CA PHE A 194 21.51 31.34 -3.45
C PHE A 194 21.80 29.86 -3.14
N LEU A 195 21.38 28.94 -4.01
CA LEU A 195 21.68 27.51 -3.86
C LEU A 195 23.19 27.23 -3.93
N MET A 196 23.90 27.91 -4.83
CA MET A 196 25.37 27.81 -4.90
C MET A 196 26.01 28.30 -3.60
N LEU A 197 25.65 29.49 -3.11
CA LEU A 197 26.18 30.02 -1.85
C LEU A 197 25.87 29.08 -0.69
N LEU A 198 24.68 28.50 -0.65
CA LEU A 198 24.32 27.54 0.39
C LEU A 198 25.29 26.34 0.48
N HIS A 199 25.74 25.83 -0.67
CA HIS A 199 26.66 24.69 -0.69
C HIS A 199 28.14 25.09 -0.59
N ALA A 200 28.51 26.28 -1.06
CA ALA A 200 29.91 26.73 -1.11
C ALA A 200 30.31 27.56 0.11
N ASP A 201 29.46 28.48 0.57
CA ASP A 201 29.70 29.43 1.66
C ASP A 201 28.39 29.79 2.38
N GLN A 202 28.07 29.01 3.43
CA GLN A 202 26.83 29.16 4.20
C GLN A 202 26.75 30.50 4.94
N GLU A 203 27.87 31.08 5.36
CA GLU A 203 27.88 32.34 6.11
C GLU A 203 27.38 33.50 5.24
N ARG A 204 27.83 33.57 3.98
CA ARG A 204 27.35 34.57 3.01
C ARG A 204 25.89 34.36 2.63
N ALA A 205 25.43 33.12 2.51
CA ALA A 205 24.01 32.84 2.27
C ALA A 205 23.14 33.33 3.44
N LEU A 206 23.60 33.12 4.67
CA LEU A 206 22.91 33.57 5.88
C LEU A 206 22.93 35.08 6.07
N SER A 207 24.02 35.76 5.73
CA SER A 207 24.09 37.22 5.79
C SER A 207 23.13 37.86 4.78
N TYR A 208 23.07 37.33 3.56
CA TYR A 208 22.10 37.74 2.55
C TYR A 208 20.66 37.53 3.03
N LEU A 209 20.33 36.32 3.53
CA LEU A 209 18.99 36.02 4.04
C LEU A 209 18.62 36.94 5.20
N SER A 210 19.53 37.13 6.16
CA SER A 210 19.37 38.00 7.34
C SER A 210 19.03 39.44 6.97
N SER A 211 19.63 39.97 5.90
CA SER A 211 19.37 41.33 5.40
C SER A 211 17.99 41.50 4.73
N ARG A 212 17.33 40.39 4.36
CA ARG A 212 16.08 40.36 3.58
C ARG A 212 14.95 39.54 4.23
N LEU A 213 15.09 39.15 5.50
CA LEU A 213 14.14 38.28 6.22
C LEU A 213 12.69 38.78 6.16
N ASP A 214 12.47 40.09 6.25
CA ASP A 214 11.13 40.68 6.26
C ASP A 214 10.43 40.61 4.89
N ASN A 215 11.20 40.48 3.80
CA ASN A 215 10.69 40.48 2.42
C ASN A 215 10.52 39.07 1.83
N VAL A 216 10.78 38.01 2.61
CA VAL A 216 10.76 36.62 2.12
C VAL A 216 9.39 36.21 1.56
N GLN A 217 8.30 36.75 2.10
CA GLN A 217 6.94 36.52 1.58
C GLN A 217 6.74 37.01 0.14
N GLY A 218 7.50 38.03 -0.30
CA GLY A 218 7.45 38.56 -1.66
C GLY A 218 8.33 37.83 -2.67
N PHE A 219 9.13 36.85 -2.23
CA PHE A 219 9.94 36.04 -3.13
C PHE A 219 9.09 35.02 -3.91
N GLY A 220 9.60 34.59 -5.07
CA GLY A 220 9.00 33.50 -5.82
C GLY A 220 8.99 32.21 -5.00
N ASP A 221 7.98 31.37 -5.26
CA ASP A 221 7.77 30.06 -4.62
C ASP A 221 9.01 29.16 -4.64
N ILE A 222 9.71 29.08 -5.78
CA ILE A 222 10.92 28.26 -5.92
C ILE A 222 12.03 28.72 -4.96
N LEU A 223 12.16 30.03 -4.73
CA LEU A 223 13.15 30.58 -3.80
C LEU A 223 12.71 30.37 -2.34
N GLN A 224 11.41 30.54 -2.05
CA GLN A 224 10.86 30.28 -0.72
C GLN A 224 11.09 28.83 -0.28
N LEU A 225 10.91 27.85 -1.16
CA LEU A 225 11.17 26.43 -0.85
C LEU A 225 12.63 26.19 -0.45
N VAL A 226 13.59 26.73 -1.21
CA VAL A 226 15.02 26.61 -0.88
C VAL A 226 15.36 27.31 0.44
N ILE A 227 14.70 28.44 0.74
CA ILE A 227 14.86 29.15 2.01
C ILE A 227 14.30 28.32 3.18
N VAL A 228 13.15 27.66 3.03
CA VAL A 228 12.58 26.79 4.07
C VAL A 228 13.52 25.61 4.34
N GLU A 229 14.05 24.96 3.30
CA GLU A 229 15.04 23.89 3.43
C GLU A 229 16.31 24.37 4.14
N LEU A 230 16.78 25.58 3.82
CA LEU A 230 17.91 26.19 4.51
C LEU A 230 17.62 26.43 5.99
N ILE A 231 16.48 27.06 6.29
CA ILE A 231 16.09 27.37 7.66
C ILE A 231 16.08 26.10 8.50
N TYR A 232 15.54 25.01 7.96
CA TYR A 232 15.56 23.70 8.60
C TYR A 232 16.99 23.23 8.92
N LYS A 233 17.89 23.21 7.93
CA LYS A 233 19.30 22.77 8.11
C LYS A 233 20.06 23.65 9.11
N VAL A 234 19.94 24.98 9.00
CA VAL A 234 20.66 25.92 9.86
C VAL A 234 20.14 25.90 11.29
N CYS A 235 18.82 25.81 11.50
CA CYS A 235 18.27 25.71 12.85
C CYS A 235 18.63 24.39 13.55
N HIS A 236 18.95 23.35 12.77
CA HIS A 236 19.47 22.10 13.29
C HIS A 236 20.93 22.25 13.71
N ALA A 237 21.77 22.85 12.85
CA ALA A 237 23.18 23.10 13.14
C ALA A 237 23.40 24.13 14.27
N ASN A 238 22.64 25.23 14.26
CA ASN A 238 22.77 26.37 15.16
C ASN A 238 21.42 26.70 15.84
N PRO A 239 21.14 26.14 17.03
CA PRO A 239 19.89 26.37 17.75
C PRO A 239 19.63 27.82 18.19
N SER A 240 20.66 28.67 18.25
CA SER A 240 20.55 30.08 18.68
C SER A 240 19.74 30.95 17.73
N GLU A 241 19.73 30.64 16.43
CA GLU A 241 19.03 31.43 15.41
C GLU A 241 17.55 31.02 15.24
N ARG A 242 17.08 29.99 15.95
CA ARG A 242 15.71 29.44 15.82
C ARG A 242 14.62 30.49 16.01
N SER A 243 14.76 31.34 17.04
CA SER A 243 13.75 32.37 17.34
C SER A 243 13.56 33.37 16.19
N ARG A 244 14.64 33.69 15.48
CA ARG A 244 14.64 34.63 14.36
C ARG A 244 13.91 34.05 13.15
N PHE A 245 14.17 32.79 12.82
CA PHE A 245 13.57 32.14 11.67
C PHE A 245 12.12 31.66 11.89
N ILE A 246 11.72 31.34 13.13
CA ILE A 246 10.32 30.95 13.43
C ILE A 246 9.33 32.02 12.98
N ARG A 247 9.65 33.32 13.16
CA ARG A 247 8.79 34.42 12.69
C ARG A 247 8.62 34.41 11.17
N THR A 248 9.70 34.16 10.43
CA THR A 248 9.69 34.09 8.97
C THR A 248 8.90 32.87 8.48
N VAL A 249 9.11 31.69 9.07
CA VAL A 249 8.37 30.46 8.74
C VAL A 249 6.88 30.62 9.04
N TYR A 250 6.52 31.25 10.16
CA TYR A 250 5.12 31.58 10.48
C TYR A 250 4.50 32.46 9.40
N GLY A 251 5.25 33.43 8.87
CA GLY A 251 4.84 34.25 7.74
C GLY A 251 4.62 33.47 6.45
N LEU A 252 5.38 32.38 6.22
CA LEU A 252 5.28 31.53 5.02
C LEU A 252 4.07 30.58 5.04
N LEU A 253 3.41 30.37 6.19
CA LEU A 253 2.15 29.62 6.25
C LEU A 253 1.02 30.25 5.42
N ASN A 254 1.14 31.55 5.13
CA ASN A 254 0.21 32.33 4.30
C ASN A 254 0.72 32.56 2.87
N ALA A 255 1.76 31.84 2.43
CA ALA A 255 2.26 31.94 1.06
C ALA A 255 1.19 31.52 0.02
N THR A 256 1.31 32.02 -1.20
CA THR A 256 0.35 31.70 -2.29
C THR A 256 0.47 30.26 -2.78
N SER A 257 1.68 29.67 -2.72
CA SER A 257 1.95 28.31 -3.18
C SER A 257 1.67 27.26 -2.11
N ALA A 258 0.89 26.24 -2.46
CA ALA A 258 0.56 25.13 -1.56
C ALA A 258 1.80 24.34 -1.11
N ALA A 259 2.78 24.15 -1.99
CA ALA A 259 4.03 23.45 -1.67
C ALA A 259 4.82 24.19 -0.58
N VAL A 260 4.93 25.52 -0.68
CA VAL A 260 5.60 26.35 0.34
C VAL A 260 4.89 26.25 1.67
N ARG A 261 3.55 26.33 1.68
CA ARG A 261 2.74 26.21 2.90
C ARG A 261 2.92 24.85 3.58
N TYR A 262 2.94 23.77 2.79
CA TYR A 262 3.14 22.40 3.29
C TYR A 262 4.50 22.23 3.96
N GLU A 263 5.58 22.64 3.29
CA GLU A 263 6.95 22.54 3.80
C GLU A 263 7.20 23.49 4.99
N ALA A 264 6.64 24.70 4.94
CA ALA A 264 6.73 25.66 6.04
C ALA A 264 6.03 25.14 7.30
N ALA A 265 4.85 24.51 7.17
CA ALA A 265 4.14 23.88 8.29
C ALA A 265 4.95 22.72 8.89
N GLY A 266 5.56 21.88 8.05
CA GLY A 266 6.39 20.76 8.49
C GLY A 266 7.62 21.26 9.26
N THR A 267 8.32 22.24 8.68
CA THR A 267 9.48 22.89 9.29
C THR A 267 9.10 23.55 10.61
N LEU A 268 7.97 24.26 10.69
CA LEU A 268 7.55 24.95 11.92
C LEU A 268 7.38 24.00 13.11
N VAL A 269 6.78 22.82 12.88
CA VAL A 269 6.59 21.82 13.93
C VAL A 269 7.94 21.27 14.42
N THR A 270 8.90 21.07 13.51
CA THR A 270 10.24 20.61 13.90
C THR A 270 11.03 21.67 14.67
N LEU A 271 10.80 22.96 14.39
CA LEU A 271 11.51 24.06 15.04
C LEU A 271 10.92 24.43 16.41
N SER A 272 9.62 24.19 16.64
CA SER A 272 8.92 24.65 17.83
C SER A 272 7.86 23.66 18.32
N ASN A 273 8.02 23.21 19.56
CA ASN A 273 7.04 22.38 20.28
C ASN A 273 5.94 23.21 20.98
N ALA A 274 5.88 24.53 20.75
CA ALA A 274 4.87 25.39 21.36
C ALA A 274 3.46 25.03 20.82
N PRO A 275 2.44 24.90 21.70
CA PRO A 275 1.06 24.59 21.29
C PRO A 275 0.50 25.54 20.21
N ALA A 276 0.86 26.82 20.26
CA ALA A 276 0.44 27.81 19.27
C ALA A 276 1.03 27.54 17.87
N ALA A 277 2.30 27.10 17.79
CA ALA A 277 2.95 26.77 16.53
C ALA A 277 2.35 25.50 15.91
N ILE A 278 2.11 24.48 16.73
CA ILE A 278 1.45 23.22 16.31
C ILE A 278 0.03 23.51 15.82
N LYS A 279 -0.73 24.35 16.54
CA LYS A 279 -2.08 24.75 16.13
C LYS A 279 -2.08 25.49 14.79
N ALA A 280 -1.13 26.42 14.58
CA ALA A 280 -1.00 27.14 13.31
C ALA A 280 -0.62 26.21 12.15
N ALA A 281 0.31 25.28 12.35
CA ALA A 281 0.69 24.29 11.35
C ALA A 281 -0.46 23.34 10.99
N ALA A 282 -1.18 22.83 12.00
CA ALA A 282 -2.34 21.97 11.81
C ALA A 282 -3.49 22.69 11.08
N ALA A 283 -3.78 23.95 11.44
CA ALA A 283 -4.76 24.77 10.73
C ALA A 283 -4.36 24.99 9.26
N CYS A 284 -3.06 25.21 8.99
CA CYS A 284 -2.54 25.32 7.62
C CYS A 284 -2.73 24.02 6.83
N TYR A 285 -2.47 22.85 7.44
CA TYR A 285 -2.71 21.55 6.81
C TYR A 285 -4.20 21.32 6.49
N ILE A 286 -5.11 21.64 7.41
CA ILE A 286 -6.56 21.53 7.18
C ILE A 286 -6.98 22.42 6.00
N ASP A 287 -6.52 23.67 5.98
CA ASP A 287 -6.78 24.60 4.88
C ASP A 287 -6.25 24.11 3.53
N LEU A 288 -5.09 23.43 3.51
CA LEU A 288 -4.55 22.82 2.30
C LEU A 288 -5.43 21.66 1.82
N ILE A 289 -5.86 20.77 2.72
CA ILE A 289 -6.72 19.63 2.38
C ILE A 289 -8.05 20.11 1.78
N VAL A 290 -8.64 21.19 2.32
CA VAL A 290 -9.92 21.72 1.85
C VAL A 290 -9.80 22.40 0.48
N LYS A 291 -8.68 23.08 0.20
CA LYS A 291 -8.49 23.87 -1.03
C LYS A 291 -7.97 23.05 -2.21
N GLU A 292 -7.11 22.07 -1.95
CA GLU A 292 -6.53 21.25 -3.01
C GLU A 292 -7.57 20.36 -3.69
N SER A 293 -7.40 20.10 -5.00
CA SER A 293 -8.29 19.22 -5.76
C SER A 293 -7.79 17.78 -5.82
N ASP A 294 -6.47 17.56 -5.76
CA ASP A 294 -5.85 16.23 -5.89
C ASP A 294 -6.06 15.38 -4.62
N ASN A 295 -6.66 14.20 -4.80
CA ASN A 295 -6.94 13.25 -3.72
C ASN A 295 -5.65 12.67 -3.11
N ASN A 296 -4.59 12.47 -3.90
CA ASN A 296 -3.33 11.93 -3.40
C ASN A 296 -2.67 12.91 -2.43
N VAL A 297 -2.66 14.20 -2.79
CA VAL A 297 -2.16 15.26 -1.92
C VAL A 297 -2.97 15.31 -0.62
N LYS A 298 -4.31 15.21 -0.69
CA LYS A 298 -5.16 15.15 0.51
C LYS A 298 -4.81 14.00 1.42
N LEU A 299 -4.62 12.79 0.88
CA LEU A 299 -4.23 11.62 1.67
C LEU A 299 -2.88 11.82 2.36
N ILE A 300 -1.88 12.35 1.65
CA ILE A 300 -0.56 12.64 2.22
C ILE A 300 -0.67 13.66 3.36
N VAL A 301 -1.44 14.73 3.18
CA VAL A 301 -1.59 15.79 4.20
C VAL A 301 -2.41 15.29 5.39
N VAL A 302 -3.48 14.50 5.18
CA VAL A 302 -4.26 13.86 6.27
C VAL A 302 -3.38 12.89 7.06
N GLY A 303 -2.57 12.08 6.37
CA GLY A 303 -1.59 11.20 7.01
C GLY A 303 -0.57 11.98 7.85
N ARG A 304 -0.06 13.10 7.34
CA ARG A 304 0.85 13.98 8.08
C ARG A 304 0.18 14.60 9.31
N LEU A 305 -1.08 15.03 9.19
CA LEU A 305 -1.87 15.56 10.31
C LEU A 305 -2.10 14.49 11.40
N GLY A 306 -2.31 13.24 11.01
CA GLY A 306 -2.34 12.09 11.92
C GLY A 306 -0.99 11.85 12.60
N ALA A 307 0.11 11.90 11.82
CA ALA A 307 1.47 11.74 12.33
C ALA A 307 1.85 12.84 13.33
N LEU A 308 1.42 14.09 13.14
CA LEU A 308 1.66 15.19 14.08
C LEU A 308 1.20 14.85 15.51
N ARG A 309 0.09 14.13 15.65
CA ARG A 309 -0.41 13.70 16.96
C ARG A 309 0.54 12.69 17.63
N ALA A 310 1.09 11.76 16.86
CA ALA A 310 2.02 10.75 17.36
C ALA A 310 3.40 11.35 17.67
N GLU A 311 3.91 12.22 16.79
CA GLU A 311 5.24 12.81 16.86
C GLU A 311 5.37 13.91 17.95
N ALA A 312 4.36 14.77 18.12
CA ALA A 312 4.46 15.94 19.00
C ALA A 312 3.87 15.75 20.43
N GLY A 313 3.58 14.51 20.81
CA GLY A 313 3.31 14.10 22.21
C GLY A 313 2.24 14.93 22.94
N GLU A 314 2.53 15.31 24.19
CA GLU A 314 1.59 16.03 25.08
C GLU A 314 1.22 17.46 24.60
N ALA A 315 2.07 18.11 23.81
CA ALA A 315 1.80 19.45 23.30
C ALA A 315 0.73 19.41 22.19
N ALA A 316 0.84 18.44 21.28
CA ALA A 316 -0.17 18.18 20.27
C ALA A 316 -1.48 17.68 20.87
N ALA A 317 -1.43 16.85 21.91
CA ALA A 317 -2.63 16.40 22.62
C ALA A 317 -3.44 17.55 23.24
N ARG A 318 -2.81 18.68 23.57
CA ARG A 318 -3.49 19.88 24.07
C ARG A 318 -3.97 20.83 22.96
N ALA A 319 -3.24 20.95 21.86
CA ALA A 319 -3.52 21.91 20.80
C ALA A 319 -4.51 21.41 19.73
N LEU A 320 -4.42 20.12 19.36
CA LEU A 320 -5.20 19.55 18.26
C LEU A 320 -6.71 19.37 18.54
N PRO A 321 -7.19 19.10 19.79
CA PRO A 321 -8.62 18.96 20.05
C PRO A 321 -9.44 20.20 19.68
N ASP A 322 -8.87 21.40 19.80
CA ASP A 322 -9.51 22.65 19.39
C ASP A 322 -9.83 22.70 17.88
N LEU A 323 -9.07 21.96 17.06
CA LEU A 323 -9.21 21.91 15.60
C LEU A 323 -10.07 20.73 15.13
N ALA A 324 -10.61 19.92 16.05
CA ALA A 324 -11.35 18.71 15.68
C ALA A 324 -12.55 18.99 14.77
N MET A 325 -13.24 20.11 14.99
CA MET A 325 -14.37 20.53 14.16
C MET A 325 -13.93 21.08 12.79
N ASP A 326 -12.74 21.69 12.71
CA ASP A 326 -12.17 22.16 11.45
C ASP A 326 -11.77 20.98 10.55
N VAL A 327 -11.28 19.88 11.13
CA VAL A 327 -10.96 18.64 10.39
C VAL A 327 -12.20 18.08 9.68
N LEU A 328 -13.39 18.17 10.29
CA LEU A 328 -14.63 17.68 9.68
C LEU A 328 -15.02 18.43 8.41
N ARG A 329 -14.48 19.64 8.17
CA ARG A 329 -14.69 20.37 6.89
C ARG A 329 -14.14 19.59 5.69
N VAL A 330 -13.18 18.68 5.91
CA VAL A 330 -12.59 17.81 4.87
C VAL A 330 -13.59 16.77 4.36
N LEU A 331 -14.67 16.46 5.10
CA LEU A 331 -15.70 15.50 4.66
C LEU A 331 -16.41 15.93 3.36
N ALA A 332 -16.31 17.21 2.99
CA ALA A 332 -16.78 17.72 1.70
C ALA A 332 -16.00 17.16 0.48
N ALA A 333 -14.84 16.53 0.68
CA ALA A 333 -14.12 15.83 -0.39
C ALA A 333 -14.99 14.73 -1.02
N SER A 334 -14.82 14.43 -2.31
CA SER A 334 -15.58 13.37 -3.00
C SER A 334 -15.09 11.96 -2.67
N ASP A 335 -13.80 11.83 -2.37
CA ASP A 335 -13.10 10.56 -2.22
C ASP A 335 -13.42 9.82 -0.90
N LEU A 336 -13.67 8.51 -1.00
CA LEU A 336 -14.06 7.68 0.14
C LEU A 336 -12.90 7.46 1.12
N ASP A 337 -11.66 7.31 0.62
CA ASP A 337 -10.51 7.04 1.46
C ASP A 337 -10.11 8.29 2.24
N VAL A 338 -10.15 9.46 1.61
CA VAL A 338 -9.94 10.75 2.31
C VAL A 338 -10.97 10.90 3.44
N ARG A 339 -12.25 10.61 3.18
CA ARG A 339 -13.32 10.65 4.19
C ARG A 339 -13.09 9.64 5.31
N ARG A 340 -12.67 8.41 4.99
CA ARG A 340 -12.37 7.36 5.99
C ARG A 340 -11.27 7.80 6.95
N HIS A 341 -10.13 8.26 6.44
CA HIS A 341 -9.01 8.72 7.26
C HIS A 341 -9.38 9.98 8.07
N THR A 342 -10.15 10.89 7.46
CA THR A 342 -10.64 12.09 8.15
C THR A 342 -11.57 11.75 9.32
N LEU A 343 -12.52 10.82 9.13
CA LEU A 343 -13.43 10.38 10.19
C LEU A 343 -12.67 9.68 11.32
N ALA A 344 -11.71 8.83 10.98
CA ALA A 344 -10.85 8.17 11.97
C ALA A 344 -10.08 9.21 12.80
N LEU A 345 -9.45 10.18 12.15
CA LEU A 345 -8.71 11.26 12.80
C LEU A 345 -9.62 12.15 13.66
N ALA A 346 -10.81 12.52 13.16
CA ALA A 346 -11.75 13.36 13.90
C ALA A 346 -12.25 12.66 15.18
N LEU A 347 -12.66 11.39 15.10
CA LEU A 347 -13.08 10.61 16.28
C LEU A 347 -11.99 10.50 17.33
N ASP A 348 -10.74 10.51 16.89
CA ASP A 348 -9.56 10.41 17.71
C ASP A 348 -9.18 11.73 18.40
N LEU A 349 -9.40 12.87 17.75
CA LEU A 349 -9.12 14.22 18.26
C LEU A 349 -10.23 14.77 19.16
N VAL A 350 -11.49 14.36 18.95
CA VAL A 350 -12.64 14.88 19.71
C VAL A 350 -12.55 14.51 21.20
N SER A 351 -12.83 15.50 22.05
CA SER A 351 -13.02 15.37 23.50
C SER A 351 -14.51 15.43 23.86
N SER A 352 -14.89 15.17 25.12
CA SER A 352 -16.31 15.20 25.52
C SER A 352 -16.99 16.56 25.24
N ARG A 353 -16.22 17.66 25.25
CA ARG A 353 -16.72 19.02 25.00
C ARG A 353 -17.25 19.24 23.59
N HIS A 354 -16.69 18.55 22.60
CA HIS A 354 -17.07 18.68 21.18
C HIS A 354 -17.90 17.50 20.68
N ALA A 355 -18.29 16.59 21.57
CA ALA A 355 -18.97 15.35 21.20
C ALA A 355 -20.38 15.60 20.62
N GLU A 356 -21.12 16.56 21.18
CA GLU A 356 -22.44 16.95 20.65
C GLU A 356 -22.32 17.57 19.24
N ASP A 357 -21.37 18.49 19.06
CA ASP A 357 -21.13 19.15 17.77
C ASP A 357 -20.72 18.14 16.68
N LEU A 358 -19.83 17.19 17.03
CA LEU A 358 -19.43 16.10 16.13
C LEU A 358 -20.66 15.32 15.64
N VAL A 359 -21.54 14.91 16.55
CA VAL A 359 -22.72 14.12 16.18
C VAL A 359 -23.71 14.93 15.34
N GLN A 360 -23.87 16.22 15.62
CA GLN A 360 -24.71 17.09 14.77
C GLN A 360 -24.17 17.18 13.33
N VAL A 361 -22.86 17.34 13.16
CA VAL A 361 -22.23 17.35 11.82
C VAL A 361 -22.39 16.00 11.13
N LEU A 362 -22.10 14.89 11.81
CA LEU A 362 -22.27 13.54 11.25
C LEU A 362 -23.72 13.24 10.88
N ARG A 363 -24.70 13.69 11.68
CA ARG A 363 -26.13 13.54 11.36
C ARG A 363 -26.50 14.31 10.10
N LYS A 364 -26.02 15.55 9.97
CA LYS A 364 -26.26 16.39 8.79
C LYS A 364 -25.64 15.79 7.52
N GLU A 365 -24.42 15.29 7.62
CA GLU A 365 -23.74 14.60 6.52
C GLU A 365 -24.41 13.27 6.17
N ALA A 366 -24.90 12.51 7.15
CA ALA A 366 -25.66 11.29 6.90
C ALA A 366 -26.97 11.57 6.15
N ALA A 367 -27.73 12.60 6.56
CA ALA A 367 -28.95 13.00 5.86
C ALA A 367 -28.66 13.48 4.43
N ARG A 368 -27.52 14.16 4.21
CA ARG A 368 -27.07 14.56 2.88
C ARG A 368 -26.69 13.36 2.02
N ALA A 369 -26.01 12.37 2.60
CA ALA A 369 -25.61 11.14 1.91
C ALA A 369 -26.81 10.26 1.53
N THR A 370 -27.92 10.32 2.28
CA THR A 370 -29.18 9.63 1.92
C THR A 370 -29.79 10.15 0.61
N ASN A 371 -29.66 11.45 0.33
CA ASN A 371 -30.19 12.07 -0.89
C ASN A 371 -29.25 11.96 -2.10
N ALA A 372 -28.11 11.29 -1.98
CA ALA A 372 -27.10 11.20 -3.04
C ALA A 372 -27.15 9.85 -3.77
N ASP A 373 -27.51 9.88 -5.06
CA ASP A 373 -27.62 8.70 -5.93
C ASP A 373 -26.31 8.40 -6.67
N HIS A 374 -25.25 8.03 -5.94
CA HIS A 374 -23.98 7.56 -6.51
C HIS A 374 -23.59 6.20 -5.90
N ASP A 375 -22.87 5.35 -6.66
CA ASP A 375 -22.48 3.99 -6.21
C ASP A 375 -21.68 3.99 -4.89
N ASP A 376 -20.88 5.03 -4.64
CA ASP A 376 -20.11 5.19 -3.40
C ASP A 376 -20.91 5.80 -2.23
N ALA A 377 -22.12 6.31 -2.48
CA ALA A 377 -22.97 6.89 -1.42
C ALA A 377 -23.42 5.83 -0.41
N ALA A 378 -23.64 4.58 -0.85
CA ALA A 378 -23.97 3.47 0.05
C ALA A 378 -22.79 3.13 0.98
N LYS A 379 -21.56 3.07 0.45
CA LYS A 379 -20.33 2.84 1.23
C LYS A 379 -20.05 4.01 2.18
N TYR A 380 -20.26 5.24 1.73
CA TYR A 380 -20.08 6.42 2.57
C TYR A 380 -21.11 6.48 3.71
N ARG A 381 -22.38 6.16 3.44
CA ARG A 381 -23.41 6.00 4.49
C ARG A 381 -22.99 4.97 5.53
N GLN A 382 -22.45 3.83 5.09
CA GLN A 382 -21.93 2.81 5.99
C GLN A 382 -20.78 3.34 6.88
N LEU A 383 -19.82 4.09 6.30
CA LEU A 383 -18.74 4.72 7.07
C LEU A 383 -19.26 5.72 8.12
N LEU A 384 -20.27 6.54 7.76
CA LEU A 384 -20.89 7.49 8.69
C LEU A 384 -21.63 6.78 9.84
N VAL A 385 -22.35 5.69 9.55
CA VAL A 385 -23.00 4.86 10.58
C VAL A 385 -21.97 4.27 11.54
N ARG A 386 -20.86 3.73 11.01
CA ARG A 386 -19.75 3.21 11.83
C ARG A 386 -19.10 4.29 12.68
N ALA A 387 -18.93 5.50 12.13
CA ALA A 387 -18.40 6.64 12.88
C ALA A 387 -19.34 7.09 14.01
N LEU A 388 -20.65 7.19 13.74
CA LEU A 388 -21.68 7.49 14.74
C LEU A 388 -21.74 6.43 15.84
N HIS A 389 -21.64 5.14 15.49
CA HIS A 389 -21.57 4.04 16.45
C HIS A 389 -20.35 4.21 17.38
N ARG A 390 -19.15 4.42 16.83
CA ARG A 390 -17.93 4.62 17.64
C ARG A 390 -18.01 5.88 18.50
N ALA A 391 -18.60 6.96 18.00
CA ALA A 391 -18.82 8.18 18.76
C ALA A 391 -19.73 7.93 19.98
N ALA A 392 -20.86 7.23 19.80
CA ALA A 392 -21.80 6.92 20.87
C ALA A 392 -21.19 6.00 21.95
N LEU A 393 -20.36 5.03 21.56
CA LEU A 393 -19.65 4.17 22.53
C LEU A 393 -18.56 4.92 23.30
N LYS A 394 -17.85 5.84 22.64
CA LYS A 394 -16.81 6.66 23.27
C LYS A 394 -17.39 7.74 24.19
N PHE A 395 -18.55 8.29 23.84
CA PHE A 395 -19.23 9.36 24.55
C PHE A 395 -20.70 8.99 24.85
N PRO A 396 -20.96 8.35 26.01
CA PRO A 396 -22.30 7.92 26.41
C PRO A 396 -23.36 9.03 26.44
N GLU A 397 -22.94 10.27 26.75
CA GLU A 397 -23.82 11.44 26.86
C GLU A 397 -24.56 11.75 25.55
N VAL A 398 -23.94 11.45 24.40
CA VAL A 398 -24.50 11.78 23.08
C VAL A 398 -25.36 10.66 22.51
N ALA A 399 -25.35 9.47 23.12
CA ALA A 399 -26.05 8.28 22.62
C ALA A 399 -27.56 8.48 22.42
N GLY A 400 -28.19 9.31 23.26
CA GLY A 400 -29.62 9.63 23.14
C GLY A 400 -29.98 10.37 21.85
N SER A 401 -29.04 11.16 21.30
CA SER A 401 -29.23 11.89 20.02
C SER A 401 -28.85 11.05 18.78
N VAL A 402 -27.92 10.10 18.95
CA VAL A 402 -27.42 9.23 17.86
C VAL A 402 -28.46 8.17 17.48
N ALA A 403 -29.13 7.57 18.48
CA ALA A 403 -30.02 6.45 18.24
C ALA A 403 -31.20 6.77 17.29
N PRO A 404 -31.91 7.91 17.42
CA PRO A 404 -32.95 8.30 16.46
C PRO A 404 -32.41 8.47 15.03
N ALA A 405 -31.25 9.12 14.88
CA ALA A 405 -30.64 9.36 13.57
C ALA A 405 -30.24 8.06 12.86
N LEU A 406 -29.74 7.06 13.59
CA LEU A 406 -29.40 5.76 13.02
C LEU A 406 -30.66 4.92 12.68
N LEU A 407 -31.73 5.06 13.46
CA LEU A 407 -32.99 4.35 13.20
C LEU A 407 -33.73 4.88 11.96
N GLU A 408 -33.64 6.18 11.65
CA GLU A 408 -34.16 6.75 10.39
C GLU A 408 -33.51 6.08 9.16
N LEU A 409 -32.22 5.73 9.24
CA LEU A 409 -31.45 5.10 8.14
C LEU A 409 -31.80 3.61 7.90
N LEU A 410 -32.62 2.99 8.75
CA LEU A 410 -32.97 1.56 8.65
C LEU A 410 -33.98 1.29 7.51
N GLY A 411 -34.79 2.28 7.13
CA GLY A 411 -35.89 2.14 6.16
C GLY A 411 -35.47 2.14 4.69
N ASP A 412 -34.24 2.59 4.38
CA ASP A 412 -33.79 2.89 3.00
C ASP A 412 -33.36 1.66 2.18
N GLY A 413 -33.35 0.45 2.77
CA GLY A 413 -33.12 -0.79 2.03
C GLY A 413 -31.66 -1.13 1.71
N SER A 414 -30.67 -0.34 2.15
CA SER A 414 -29.26 -0.72 2.01
C SER A 414 -28.84 -1.76 3.07
N GLU A 415 -28.56 -2.99 2.62
CA GLU A 415 -28.22 -4.14 3.49
C GLU A 415 -27.04 -3.90 4.46
N PRO A 416 -25.86 -3.40 4.02
CA PRO A 416 -24.68 -3.33 4.89
C PRO A 416 -24.76 -2.24 5.96
N ALA A 417 -25.30 -1.06 5.63
CA ALA A 417 -25.43 0.03 6.60
C ALA A 417 -26.49 -0.30 7.67
N ALA A 418 -27.61 -0.90 7.29
CA ALA A 418 -28.65 -1.29 8.24
C ALA A 418 -28.20 -2.45 9.15
N GLN A 419 -27.33 -3.36 8.69
CA GLN A 419 -26.69 -4.34 9.57
C GLN A 419 -25.82 -3.66 10.65
N ASP A 420 -25.03 -2.66 10.29
CA ASP A 420 -24.20 -1.90 11.24
C ASP A 420 -25.05 -1.10 12.25
N VAL A 421 -26.21 -0.57 11.82
CA VAL A 421 -27.21 0.03 12.72
C VAL A 421 -27.75 -1.00 13.72
N MET A 422 -28.08 -2.21 13.27
CA MET A 422 -28.57 -3.26 14.17
C MET A 422 -27.51 -3.72 15.18
N LEU A 423 -26.23 -3.75 14.78
CA LEU A 423 -25.11 -4.01 15.68
C LEU A 423 -24.96 -2.90 16.73
N PHE A 424 -25.15 -1.63 16.34
CA PHE A 424 -25.22 -0.51 17.28
C PHE A 424 -26.38 -0.64 18.25
N LEU A 425 -27.60 -0.92 17.78
CA LEU A 425 -28.76 -1.05 18.67
C LEU A 425 -28.57 -2.18 19.70
N ARG A 426 -27.93 -3.28 19.27
CA ARG A 426 -27.55 -4.38 20.16
C ARG A 426 -26.57 -3.97 21.24
N SER A 427 -25.55 -3.15 20.92
CA SER A 427 -24.59 -2.65 21.92
C SER A 427 -25.21 -1.56 22.80
N ALA A 428 -25.99 -0.65 22.22
CA ALA A 428 -26.62 0.48 22.89
C ALA A 428 -27.67 0.03 23.92
N LEU A 429 -28.58 -0.90 23.57
CA LEU A 429 -29.60 -1.41 24.49
C LEU A 429 -29.00 -2.14 25.71
N HIS A 430 -27.86 -2.79 25.54
CA HIS A 430 -27.15 -3.46 26.63
C HIS A 430 -26.37 -2.46 27.51
N THR A 431 -25.64 -1.52 26.88
CA THR A 431 -24.69 -0.62 27.56
C THR A 431 -25.40 0.55 28.25
N PHE A 432 -26.41 1.14 27.62
CA PHE A 432 -27.11 2.33 28.14
C PHE A 432 -28.43 1.93 28.81
N VAL A 433 -28.38 1.64 30.11
CA VAL A 433 -29.57 1.24 30.88
C VAL A 433 -30.58 2.39 30.99
N ASP A 434 -30.11 3.62 31.23
CA ASP A 434 -30.97 4.79 31.46
C ASP A 434 -31.71 5.25 30.19
N LEU A 435 -31.09 5.07 29.02
CA LEU A 435 -31.66 5.46 27.72
C LEU A 435 -32.42 4.30 27.03
N ARG A 436 -32.44 3.11 27.64
CA ARG A 436 -33.00 1.88 27.05
C ARG A 436 -34.45 2.07 26.63
N ASP A 437 -35.25 2.72 27.45
CA ASP A 437 -36.69 2.92 27.24
C ASP A 437 -36.96 3.75 25.98
N HIS A 438 -36.21 4.83 25.82
CA HIS A 438 -36.30 5.71 24.66
C HIS A 438 -35.85 5.01 23.37
N ILE A 439 -34.70 4.33 23.41
CA ILE A 439 -34.16 3.58 22.25
C ILE A 439 -35.12 2.46 21.85
N TYR A 440 -35.73 1.77 22.82
CA TYR A 440 -36.67 0.69 22.57
C TYR A 440 -37.98 1.18 21.96
N GLN A 441 -38.53 2.31 22.42
CA GLN A 441 -39.71 2.93 21.78
C GLN A 441 -39.44 3.29 20.32
N LYS A 442 -38.27 3.86 20.01
CA LYS A 442 -37.89 4.17 18.64
C LYS A 442 -37.65 2.93 17.77
N LEU A 443 -37.13 1.85 18.37
CA LEU A 443 -37.03 0.56 17.67
C LEU A 443 -38.43 0.03 17.30
N LEU A 444 -39.43 0.13 18.19
CA LEU A 444 -40.81 -0.28 17.89
C LEU A 444 -41.42 0.50 16.72
N GLU A 445 -41.15 1.80 16.62
CA GLU A 445 -41.60 2.65 15.50
C GLU A 445 -40.95 2.25 14.16
N ALA A 446 -39.67 1.86 14.17
CA ALA A 446 -38.91 1.56 12.94
C ALA A 446 -39.15 0.15 12.37
N VAL A 447 -39.48 -0.82 13.23
CA VAL A 447 -39.63 -2.24 12.86
C VAL A 447 -40.60 -2.51 11.71
N PRO A 448 -41.79 -1.88 11.62
CA PRO A 448 -42.70 -2.06 10.49
C PRO A 448 -42.11 -1.67 9.13
N GLY A 449 -41.14 -0.75 9.10
CA GLY A 449 -40.51 -0.25 7.87
C GLY A 449 -39.43 -1.17 7.29
N ILE A 450 -39.00 -2.22 8.00
CA ILE A 450 -37.89 -3.08 7.59
C ILE A 450 -38.31 -4.00 6.44
N LYS A 451 -37.70 -3.84 5.27
CA LYS A 451 -37.98 -4.67 4.07
C LYS A 451 -37.08 -5.91 3.95
N VAL A 452 -35.87 -5.86 4.52
CA VAL A 452 -34.83 -6.88 4.31
C VAL A 452 -34.90 -7.97 5.38
N GLY A 453 -35.02 -9.23 4.95
CA GLY A 453 -35.18 -10.39 5.83
C GLY A 453 -34.05 -10.58 6.86
N LYS A 454 -32.78 -10.42 6.48
CA LYS A 454 -31.64 -10.58 7.41
C LYS A 454 -31.68 -9.55 8.55
N ILE A 455 -32.00 -8.30 8.24
CA ILE A 455 -32.13 -7.20 9.21
C ILE A 455 -33.33 -7.46 10.11
N ALA A 456 -34.47 -7.88 9.55
CA ALA A 456 -35.67 -8.23 10.30
C ALA A 456 -35.41 -9.29 11.37
N ARG A 457 -34.59 -10.31 11.10
CA ARG A 457 -34.20 -11.34 12.09
C ARG A 457 -33.55 -10.73 13.33
N SER A 458 -32.58 -9.83 13.11
CA SER A 458 -31.87 -9.16 14.20
C SER A 458 -32.80 -8.23 14.99
N ALA A 459 -33.71 -7.53 14.31
CA ALA A 459 -34.67 -6.62 14.96
C ALA A 459 -35.70 -7.38 15.81
N LEU A 460 -36.27 -8.46 15.28
CA LEU A 460 -37.22 -9.33 15.99
C LEU A 460 -36.60 -9.95 17.25
N TRP A 461 -35.32 -10.36 17.17
CA TRP A 461 -34.62 -10.89 18.33
C TRP A 461 -34.37 -9.83 19.41
N LEU A 462 -33.94 -8.62 19.02
CA LEU A 462 -33.74 -7.51 19.96
C LEU A 462 -35.04 -7.08 20.64
N LEU A 463 -36.13 -6.98 19.90
CA LEU A 463 -37.47 -6.70 20.44
C LEU A 463 -37.85 -7.72 21.52
N ALA A 464 -37.77 -9.02 21.20
CA ALA A 464 -38.16 -10.06 22.14
C ALA A 464 -37.21 -10.16 23.35
N GLN A 465 -35.91 -9.88 23.17
CA GLN A 465 -34.91 -9.91 24.24
C GLN A 465 -35.12 -8.79 25.25
N PHE A 466 -35.26 -7.53 24.80
CA PHE A 466 -35.29 -6.33 25.65
C PHE A 466 -36.70 -5.88 26.09
N ALA A 467 -37.73 -6.69 25.78
CA ALA A 467 -39.05 -6.59 26.41
C ALA A 467 -38.99 -7.01 27.89
N ASP A 468 -38.28 -6.29 28.75
CA ASP A 468 -38.06 -6.67 30.16
C ASP A 468 -39.30 -6.42 31.03
N THR A 469 -40.08 -5.39 30.70
CA THR A 469 -41.32 -5.02 31.37
C THR A 469 -42.55 -5.60 30.65
N PRO A 470 -43.64 -5.93 31.36
CA PRO A 470 -44.87 -6.44 30.75
C PRO A 470 -45.50 -5.45 29.75
N GLN A 471 -45.34 -4.14 29.99
CA GLN A 471 -45.80 -3.09 29.06
C GLN A 471 -45.09 -3.15 27.72
N ARG A 472 -43.74 -3.12 27.69
CA ARG A 472 -42.95 -3.27 26.45
C ARG A 472 -43.23 -4.57 25.70
N ALA A 473 -43.51 -5.66 26.43
CA ALA A 473 -43.86 -6.94 25.81
C ALA A 473 -45.24 -6.87 25.12
N GLN A 474 -46.19 -6.16 25.71
CA GLN A 474 -47.51 -5.91 25.12
C GLN A 474 -47.42 -4.97 23.91
N ASP A 475 -46.64 -3.89 24.01
CA ASP A 475 -46.43 -2.95 22.90
C ASP A 475 -45.76 -3.64 21.69
N ALA A 476 -44.74 -4.47 21.94
CA ALA A 476 -44.09 -5.27 20.90
C ALA A 476 -45.05 -6.27 20.25
N LEU A 477 -45.94 -6.89 21.04
CA LEU A 477 -46.96 -7.79 20.53
C LEU A 477 -47.98 -7.05 19.66
N ASP A 478 -48.39 -5.84 20.04
CA ASP A 478 -49.35 -5.04 19.27
C ASP A 478 -48.76 -4.58 17.93
N VAL A 479 -47.48 -4.16 17.89
CA VAL A 479 -46.78 -3.85 16.65
C VAL A 479 -46.71 -5.07 15.72
N LEU A 480 -46.33 -6.24 16.23
CA LEU A 480 -46.26 -7.48 15.43
C LEU A 480 -47.64 -7.95 14.97
N ALA A 481 -48.68 -7.76 15.80
CA ALA A 481 -50.05 -8.08 15.43
C ALA A 481 -50.57 -7.21 14.27
N ASN A 482 -50.16 -5.95 14.21
CA ASN A 482 -50.54 -5.03 13.14
C ASN A 482 -49.83 -5.34 11.81
N VAL A 483 -48.62 -5.92 11.86
CA VAL A 483 -47.86 -6.32 10.67
C VAL A 483 -48.38 -7.63 10.08
N ILE A 484 -48.86 -8.57 10.90
CA ILE A 484 -49.34 -9.88 10.45
C ILE A 484 -50.83 -9.78 10.07
N PRO A 485 -51.21 -9.79 8.78
CA PRO A 485 -52.61 -9.74 8.37
C PRO A 485 -53.40 -10.94 8.91
N PRO A 486 -54.71 -10.77 9.15
CA PRO A 486 -55.58 -11.88 9.51
C PRO A 486 -55.64 -12.91 8.37
N VAL A 487 -55.75 -14.19 8.74
CA VAL A 487 -56.08 -15.25 7.79
C VAL A 487 -57.53 -15.04 7.39
N SER A 488 -57.80 -14.33 6.29
CA SER A 488 -59.10 -14.44 5.65
C SER A 488 -59.24 -15.88 5.13
N GLY A 489 -60.39 -16.48 5.47
CA GLY A 489 -60.84 -17.71 4.83
C GLY A 489 -61.00 -17.46 3.32
N GLN A 490 -61.24 -18.54 2.59
CA GLN A 490 -61.33 -18.62 1.14
C GLN A 490 -62.41 -17.75 0.45
N GLU A 491 -62.92 -16.68 1.07
CA GLU A 491 -64.05 -15.89 0.55
C GLU A 491 -63.65 -14.55 -0.11
N ASP A 492 -62.44 -14.02 0.11
CA ASP A 492 -62.01 -12.74 -0.54
C ASP A 492 -61.36 -12.94 -1.94
N LYS A 493 -61.29 -14.19 -2.44
CA LYS A 493 -60.82 -14.45 -3.80
C LYS A 493 -61.85 -14.06 -4.88
N GLU A 494 -63.13 -13.97 -4.54
CA GLU A 494 -64.17 -13.67 -5.54
C GLU A 494 -64.39 -12.16 -5.75
N GLU A 495 -64.13 -11.29 -4.76
CA GLU A 495 -64.23 -9.84 -4.98
C GLU A 495 -62.99 -9.23 -5.63
N SER A 496 -61.80 -9.81 -5.43
CA SER A 496 -60.55 -9.31 -6.06
C SER A 496 -60.34 -9.78 -7.50
N GLU A 497 -60.89 -10.93 -7.90
CA GLU A 497 -60.87 -11.38 -9.31
C GLU A 497 -61.85 -10.61 -10.21
N SER A 498 -62.89 -9.99 -9.65
CA SER A 498 -63.84 -9.18 -10.42
C SER A 498 -63.36 -7.76 -10.75
N ALA A 499 -62.38 -7.24 -10.00
CA ALA A 499 -61.76 -5.93 -10.26
C ALA A 499 -60.50 -6.04 -11.14
N ALA A 500 -59.77 -7.17 -11.11
CA ALA A 500 -58.57 -7.37 -11.91
C ALA A 500 -58.87 -7.68 -13.40
N ASN A 501 -60.04 -8.21 -13.73
CA ASN A 501 -60.44 -8.57 -15.10
C ASN A 501 -61.07 -7.42 -15.92
N LYS A 502 -60.90 -6.16 -15.51
CA LYS A 502 -61.33 -4.97 -16.29
C LYS A 502 -60.20 -4.01 -16.69
N ALA A 503 -58.93 -4.42 -16.59
CA ALA A 503 -57.79 -3.58 -16.94
C ALA A 503 -56.70 -4.30 -17.77
N GLN A 504 -57.11 -5.01 -18.83
CA GLN A 504 -56.32 -5.33 -20.02
C GLN A 504 -57.34 -5.19 -21.17
N ASP A 505 -57.21 -4.37 -22.22
CA ASP A 505 -56.08 -3.85 -22.96
C ASP A 505 -56.41 -2.43 -23.46
N THR A 506 -55.49 -1.47 -23.31
CA THR A 506 -55.30 -0.34 -24.25
C THR A 506 -54.06 0.45 -23.85
N SER A 507 -52.87 -0.06 -24.17
CA SER A 507 -51.67 0.79 -24.24
C SER A 507 -51.08 0.68 -25.64
N ALA A 508 -51.39 1.67 -26.48
CA ALA A 508 -50.75 1.86 -27.77
C ALA A 508 -49.23 2.12 -27.59
N PRO A 509 -48.39 1.75 -28.57
CA PRO A 509 -46.94 1.98 -28.48
C PRO A 509 -46.65 3.48 -28.43
N ARG A 510 -45.95 3.94 -27.38
CA ARG A 510 -45.50 5.34 -27.28
C ARG A 510 -44.24 5.54 -28.14
N GLN A 511 -44.32 6.51 -29.05
CA GLN A 511 -43.16 7.04 -29.76
C GLN A 511 -42.37 7.97 -28.83
N LEU A 512 -41.07 7.73 -28.68
CA LEU A 512 -40.16 8.65 -28.01
C LEU A 512 -39.24 9.29 -29.04
N VAL A 513 -39.04 10.60 -28.88
CA VAL A 513 -38.09 11.38 -29.68
C VAL A 513 -36.78 11.43 -28.90
N THR A 514 -35.69 10.96 -29.52
CA THR A 514 -34.35 11.05 -28.94
C THR A 514 -33.85 12.50 -29.00
N SER A 515 -32.79 12.85 -28.25
CA SER A 515 -32.25 14.22 -28.19
C SER A 515 -31.83 14.82 -29.54
N ASP A 516 -31.66 13.98 -30.57
CA ASP A 516 -31.38 14.36 -31.96
C ASP A 516 -32.63 14.50 -32.85
N GLY A 517 -33.85 14.39 -32.30
CA GLY A 517 -35.09 14.65 -33.02
C GLY A 517 -35.67 13.48 -33.82
N THR A 518 -35.06 12.30 -33.79
CA THR A 518 -35.53 11.11 -34.52
C THR A 518 -36.51 10.29 -33.66
N TYR A 519 -37.65 9.91 -34.25
CA TYR A 519 -38.70 9.11 -33.60
C TYR A 519 -38.32 7.63 -33.55
N ALA A 520 -38.30 7.03 -32.36
CA ALA A 520 -38.08 5.60 -32.15
C ALA A 520 -39.28 4.93 -31.45
N SER A 521 -39.64 3.72 -31.89
CA SER A 521 -40.67 2.87 -31.29
C SER A 521 -40.02 1.66 -30.58
N GLN A 522 -40.33 1.43 -29.30
CA GLN A 522 -39.91 0.23 -28.58
C GLN A 522 -40.99 -0.87 -28.69
N SER A 523 -40.57 -2.10 -29.04
CA SER A 523 -41.39 -3.30 -29.00
C SER A 523 -41.37 -3.93 -27.60
N ALA A 524 -42.52 -4.46 -27.17
CA ALA A 524 -42.88 -4.81 -25.79
C ALA A 524 -42.07 -5.94 -25.10
N PHE A 525 -40.98 -6.45 -25.71
CA PHE A 525 -40.22 -7.57 -25.18
C PHE A 525 -39.12 -7.19 -24.17
N ASN A 526 -38.74 -5.90 -24.09
CA ASN A 526 -37.65 -5.42 -23.22
C ASN A 526 -38.13 -4.33 -22.23
N LEU A 527 -39.29 -4.50 -21.63
CA LEU A 527 -39.64 -3.71 -20.45
C LEU A 527 -38.99 -4.38 -19.22
N PRO A 528 -38.23 -3.65 -18.38
CA PRO A 528 -37.98 -4.15 -17.03
C PRO A 528 -39.36 -4.35 -16.40
N VAL A 529 -39.62 -5.56 -15.90
CA VAL A 529 -40.86 -5.83 -15.15
C VAL A 529 -40.84 -4.91 -13.95
N SER A 530 -41.54 -3.78 -14.05
CA SER A 530 -41.88 -2.97 -12.89
C SER A 530 -42.74 -3.88 -12.03
N GLN A 531 -42.13 -4.47 -11.00
CA GLN A 531 -42.86 -5.22 -10.00
C GLN A 531 -43.95 -4.29 -9.47
N ALA A 532 -45.20 -4.63 -9.76
CA ALA A 532 -46.33 -4.00 -9.11
C ALA A 532 -46.06 -4.04 -7.61
N ALA A 533 -46.10 -2.88 -6.95
CA ALA A 533 -45.87 -2.79 -5.52
C ALA A 533 -46.79 -3.81 -4.81
N PRO A 534 -46.25 -4.78 -4.05
CA PRO A 534 -47.09 -5.71 -3.32
C PRO A 534 -47.96 -4.88 -2.36
N ALA A 535 -49.24 -5.24 -2.26
CA ALA A 535 -50.24 -4.53 -1.45
C ALA A 535 -49.89 -4.43 0.05
N HIS A 536 -48.80 -5.06 0.50
CA HIS A 536 -48.25 -4.99 1.84
C HIS A 536 -46.77 -4.59 1.81
N ALA A 537 -46.49 -3.30 1.93
CA ALA A 537 -45.13 -2.78 2.09
C ALA A 537 -44.59 -3.00 3.53
N GLY A 538 -43.28 -3.20 3.69
CA GLY A 538 -42.60 -3.23 5.00
C GLY A 538 -42.26 -4.63 5.52
N LEU A 539 -42.28 -4.81 6.85
CA LEU A 539 -41.91 -6.06 7.54
C LEU A 539 -42.72 -7.28 7.09
N TRP A 540 -43.95 -7.08 6.64
CA TRP A 540 -44.75 -8.17 6.09
C TRP A 540 -44.20 -8.71 4.78
N ALA A 541 -43.63 -7.88 3.89
CA ALA A 541 -42.96 -8.38 2.70
C ALA A 541 -41.77 -9.28 3.07
N ALA A 542 -40.97 -8.85 4.06
CA ALA A 542 -39.85 -9.65 4.58
C ALA A 542 -40.29 -10.98 5.21
N LEU A 543 -41.48 -11.01 5.85
CA LEU A 543 -42.03 -12.20 6.50
C LEU A 543 -42.87 -13.08 5.57
N GLY A 544 -43.52 -12.53 4.56
CA GLY A 544 -44.50 -13.21 3.71
C GLY A 544 -43.94 -13.67 2.37
N GLU A 545 -43.07 -12.86 1.74
CA GLU A 545 -42.38 -13.18 0.48
C GLU A 545 -40.90 -13.57 0.71
N GLY A 546 -40.37 -13.35 1.92
CA GLY A 546 -38.98 -13.62 2.26
C GLY A 546 -38.65 -15.09 2.61
N GLU A 547 -37.36 -15.36 2.84
CA GLU A 547 -36.82 -16.67 3.23
C GLU A 547 -37.56 -17.27 4.44
N SER A 548 -37.94 -18.55 4.38
CA SER A 548 -38.64 -19.31 5.45
C SER A 548 -37.98 -19.20 6.83
N PHE A 549 -36.66 -18.99 6.85
CA PHE A 549 -35.90 -18.78 8.08
C PHE A 549 -36.27 -17.48 8.84
N THR A 550 -36.66 -16.42 8.13
CA THR A 550 -37.13 -15.16 8.76
C THR A 550 -38.42 -15.37 9.55
N ALA A 551 -39.33 -16.16 8.98
CA ALA A 551 -40.59 -16.55 9.59
C ALA A 551 -40.37 -17.44 10.82
N ALA A 552 -39.45 -18.40 10.75
CA ALA A 552 -39.05 -19.19 11.91
C ALA A 552 -38.50 -18.32 13.05
N CYS A 553 -37.67 -17.31 12.73
CA CYS A 553 -37.17 -16.35 13.71
C CYS A 553 -38.31 -15.52 14.33
N ALA A 554 -39.30 -15.09 13.54
CA ALA A 554 -40.48 -14.37 14.04
C ALA A 554 -41.32 -15.24 14.98
N CYS A 555 -41.51 -16.52 14.66
CA CYS A 555 -42.17 -17.48 15.55
C CYS A 555 -41.41 -17.62 16.88
N SER A 556 -40.07 -17.71 16.84
CA SER A 556 -39.24 -17.76 18.05
C SER A 556 -39.35 -16.49 18.90
N ALA A 557 -39.37 -15.31 18.27
CA ALA A 557 -39.57 -14.03 18.94
C ALA A 557 -40.96 -13.94 19.61
N LEU A 558 -42.03 -14.32 18.91
CA LEU A 558 -43.39 -14.36 19.46
C LEU A 558 -43.52 -15.38 20.60
N CYS A 559 -42.87 -16.54 20.49
CA CYS A 559 -42.83 -17.53 21.57
C CYS A 559 -42.13 -16.99 22.82
N LYS A 560 -41.05 -16.23 22.65
CA LYS A 560 -40.34 -15.57 23.75
C LYS A 560 -41.19 -14.48 24.40
N LEU A 561 -41.95 -13.69 23.63
CA LEU A 561 -42.92 -12.74 24.16
C LEU A 561 -44.05 -13.45 24.91
N ALA A 562 -44.54 -14.60 24.42
CA ALA A 562 -45.57 -15.40 25.08
C ALA A 562 -45.13 -15.92 26.46
N LEU A 563 -43.84 -16.24 26.63
CA LEU A 563 -43.27 -16.67 27.92
C LEU A 563 -43.07 -15.53 28.92
N LYS A 564 -43.02 -14.27 28.44
CA LYS A 564 -42.88 -13.07 29.27
C LYS A 564 -44.23 -12.45 29.67
N LEU A 565 -45.26 -12.62 28.84
CA LEU A 565 -46.62 -12.17 29.09
C LEU A 565 -47.43 -13.24 29.85
N GLU A 566 -48.46 -12.81 30.57
CA GLU A 566 -49.40 -13.70 31.27
C GLU A 566 -50.82 -13.58 30.71
N GLY A 567 -51.61 -14.65 30.80
CA GLY A 567 -53.03 -14.64 30.43
C GLY A 567 -53.32 -14.42 28.94
N ARG A 568 -54.09 -13.36 28.62
CA ARG A 568 -54.57 -13.07 27.25
C ARG A 568 -53.47 -12.63 26.28
N GLY A 569 -52.39 -12.01 26.77
CA GLY A 569 -51.26 -11.61 25.94
C GLY A 569 -50.47 -12.81 25.42
N ALA A 570 -50.25 -13.80 26.29
CA ALA A 570 -49.55 -15.04 25.95
C ALA A 570 -50.31 -15.88 24.89
N THR A 571 -51.63 -16.00 25.04
CA THR A 571 -52.46 -16.72 24.06
C THR A 571 -52.50 -16.02 22.71
N ARG A 572 -52.57 -14.67 22.68
CA ARG A 572 -52.52 -13.87 21.45
C ARG A 572 -51.17 -14.03 20.73
N ALA A 573 -50.05 -14.02 21.45
CA ALA A 573 -48.72 -14.23 20.88
C ALA A 573 -48.54 -15.63 20.26
N LEU A 574 -48.98 -16.68 20.97
CA LEU A 574 -48.93 -18.06 20.44
C LEU A 574 -49.82 -18.24 19.21
N TRP A 575 -50.97 -17.59 19.20
CA TRP A 575 -51.88 -17.65 18.06
C TRP A 575 -51.33 -16.93 16.83
N LEU A 576 -50.68 -15.78 16.99
CA LEU A 576 -49.95 -15.11 15.89
C LEU A 576 -48.81 -15.97 15.35
N ALA A 577 -48.05 -16.64 16.21
CA ALA A 577 -47.00 -17.56 15.77
C ALA A 577 -47.55 -18.76 14.98
N ALA A 578 -48.65 -19.35 15.46
CA ALA A 578 -49.34 -20.43 14.75
C ALA A 578 -49.90 -19.99 13.39
N ARG A 579 -50.41 -18.76 13.29
CA ARG A 579 -50.88 -18.17 12.02
C ARG A 579 -49.76 -18.00 11.01
N LEU A 580 -48.63 -17.43 11.45
CA LEU A 580 -47.47 -17.21 10.60
C LEU A 580 -46.92 -18.54 10.07
N GLN A 581 -46.87 -19.56 10.92
CA GLN A 581 -46.48 -20.91 10.54
C GLN A 581 -47.48 -21.57 9.56
N ALA A 582 -48.79 -21.43 9.78
CA ALA A 582 -49.82 -22.00 8.90
C ALA A 582 -49.72 -21.44 7.47
N ARG A 583 -49.40 -20.15 7.34
CA ARG A 583 -49.22 -19.51 6.03
C ARG A 583 -47.93 -19.94 5.33
N HIS A 584 -46.83 -20.09 6.06
CA HIS A 584 -45.56 -20.59 5.50
C HIS A 584 -45.62 -22.05 5.07
N ARG A 585 -46.42 -22.89 5.76
CA ARG A 585 -46.69 -24.26 5.31
C ARG A 585 -47.47 -24.35 3.99
N ALA A 586 -48.23 -23.30 3.65
CA ALA A 586 -48.93 -23.21 2.36
C ALA A 586 -48.04 -22.66 1.24
N GLY A 587 -46.85 -22.10 1.56
CA GLY A 587 -45.84 -21.63 0.62
C GLY A 587 -44.64 -22.58 0.48
N ALA A 588 -43.67 -22.24 -0.36
CA ALA A 588 -42.47 -23.02 -0.64
C ALA A 588 -41.37 -22.89 0.45
N GLY A 589 -41.70 -23.11 1.72
CA GLY A 589 -40.74 -23.06 2.84
C GLY A 589 -39.93 -24.36 3.02
N THR A 590 -38.73 -24.27 3.59
CA THR A 590 -37.93 -25.46 3.93
C THR A 590 -38.58 -26.25 5.09
N ALA A 591 -38.47 -27.58 5.06
CA ALA A 591 -39.10 -28.46 6.07
C ALA A 591 -38.56 -28.19 7.49
N ASP A 592 -37.26 -27.92 7.62
CA ASP A 592 -36.58 -27.68 8.90
C ASP A 592 -37.06 -26.38 9.57
N ASP A 593 -37.26 -25.29 8.81
CA ASP A 593 -37.76 -24.02 9.34
C ASP A 593 -39.20 -24.16 9.86
N ALA A 594 -40.04 -24.88 9.10
CA ALA A 594 -41.42 -25.15 9.48
C ALA A 594 -41.52 -26.03 10.73
N GLU A 595 -40.60 -26.98 10.90
CA GLU A 595 -40.51 -27.81 12.09
C GLU A 595 -39.98 -27.02 13.30
N HIS A 596 -38.95 -26.20 13.11
CA HIS A 596 -38.40 -25.33 14.15
C HIS A 596 -39.48 -24.40 14.72
N GLY A 597 -40.26 -23.76 13.85
CA GLY A 597 -41.40 -22.93 14.26
C GLY A 597 -42.43 -23.72 15.08
N ALA A 598 -42.76 -24.95 14.67
CA ALA A 598 -43.71 -25.82 15.38
C ALA A 598 -43.23 -26.16 16.79
N ARG A 599 -41.96 -26.55 16.88
CA ARG A 599 -41.31 -26.92 18.14
C ARG A 599 -41.24 -25.72 19.09
N CYS A 600 -40.97 -24.52 18.58
CA CYS A 600 -40.97 -23.28 19.38
C CYS A 600 -42.36 -22.99 19.96
N VAL A 601 -43.43 -23.07 19.14
CA VAL A 601 -44.82 -22.82 19.59
C VAL A 601 -45.25 -23.84 20.64
N LEU A 602 -44.93 -25.12 20.43
CA LEU A 602 -45.26 -26.20 21.36
C LEU A 602 -44.47 -26.04 22.69
N ALA A 603 -43.19 -25.71 22.60
CA ALA A 603 -42.34 -25.48 23.76
C ALA A 603 -42.80 -24.26 24.58
N ALA A 604 -43.24 -23.18 23.92
CA ALA A 604 -43.78 -22.01 24.60
C ALA A 604 -45.15 -22.27 25.25
N ARG A 605 -46.00 -23.11 24.65
CA ARG A 605 -47.29 -23.52 25.25
C ARG A 605 -47.11 -24.36 26.50
N HIS A 606 -46.19 -25.34 26.49
CA HIS A 606 -45.95 -26.20 27.65
C HIS A 606 -45.09 -25.52 28.72
N GLY A 607 -44.31 -24.49 28.35
CA GLY A 607 -43.46 -23.72 29.24
C GLY A 607 -42.53 -24.53 30.17
N PRO A 608 -41.76 -25.53 29.68
CA PRO A 608 -40.82 -26.25 30.53
C PRO A 608 -39.84 -25.28 31.21
N ARG A 609 -39.50 -25.51 32.49
CA ARG A 609 -38.54 -24.65 33.23
C ARG A 609 -37.22 -24.49 32.48
N VAL A 610 -36.73 -25.55 31.84
CA VAL A 610 -35.49 -25.55 31.04
C VAL A 610 -35.58 -24.63 29.83
N VAL A 611 -36.72 -24.60 29.14
CA VAL A 611 -36.95 -23.76 27.95
C VAL A 611 -37.09 -22.29 28.37
N ARG A 612 -37.79 -22.03 29.48
CA ARG A 612 -37.92 -20.68 30.05
C ARG A 612 -36.57 -20.12 30.48
N ASP A 613 -35.75 -20.92 31.16
CA ASP A 613 -34.37 -20.55 31.53
C ASP A 613 -33.50 -20.27 30.31
N ALA A 614 -33.52 -21.18 29.32
CA ALA A 614 -32.73 -21.05 28.10
C ALA A 614 -33.09 -19.80 27.28
N LEU A 615 -34.38 -19.56 27.04
CA LEU A 615 -34.84 -18.46 26.20
C LEU A 615 -34.77 -17.10 26.88
N LEU A 616 -34.91 -17.00 28.21
CA LEU A 616 -34.90 -15.72 28.92
C LEU A 616 -33.54 -15.38 29.52
N GLN A 617 -32.98 -16.25 30.37
CA GLN A 617 -31.78 -15.96 31.16
C GLN A 617 -30.50 -16.30 30.41
N ARG A 618 -30.38 -17.52 29.86
CA ARG A 618 -29.13 -17.94 29.18
C ARG A 618 -28.86 -17.16 27.90
N SER A 619 -29.91 -16.80 27.16
CA SER A 619 -29.77 -15.98 25.96
C SER A 619 -29.28 -14.56 26.26
N ALA A 620 -29.74 -13.95 27.37
CA ALA A 620 -29.25 -12.66 27.85
C ALA A 620 -27.78 -12.73 28.29
N ALA A 621 -27.44 -13.77 29.06
CA ALA A 621 -26.07 -14.00 29.53
C ALA A 621 -25.10 -14.24 28.36
N ALA A 622 -25.52 -14.98 27.34
CA ALA A 622 -24.74 -15.20 26.13
C ALA A 622 -24.49 -13.90 25.35
N LEU A 623 -25.49 -13.01 25.28
CA LEU A 623 -25.30 -11.69 24.67
C LEU A 623 -24.28 -10.85 25.46
N ALA A 624 -24.42 -10.80 26.79
CA ALA A 624 -23.51 -10.06 27.65
C ALA A 624 -22.06 -10.58 27.51
N ALA A 625 -21.87 -11.90 27.48
CA ALA A 625 -20.58 -12.53 27.26
C ALA A 625 -19.99 -12.20 25.88
N LEU A 626 -20.83 -12.11 24.84
CA LEU A 626 -20.41 -11.73 23.48
C LEU A 626 -19.95 -10.27 23.42
N LEU A 627 -20.68 -9.35 24.06
CA LEU A 627 -20.36 -7.93 24.08
C LEU A 627 -19.14 -7.59 24.96
N ALA A 628 -18.84 -8.42 25.96
CA ALA A 628 -17.65 -8.28 26.80
C ALA A 628 -16.34 -8.69 26.09
N LEU A 629 -16.39 -9.27 24.88
CA LEU A 629 -15.20 -9.64 24.14
C LEU A 629 -14.53 -8.38 23.52
N PRO A 630 -13.25 -8.11 23.80
CA PRO A 630 -12.56 -6.87 23.42
C PRO A 630 -12.34 -6.69 21.91
N ASP A 631 -12.54 -7.71 21.07
CA ASP A 631 -12.08 -7.72 19.67
C ASP A 631 -13.15 -7.35 18.62
N ARG A 632 -14.43 -7.23 18.98
CA ARG A 632 -15.51 -7.01 17.98
C ARG A 632 -16.13 -5.61 17.96
N ALA A 633 -16.10 -4.88 19.07
CA ALA A 633 -16.76 -3.57 19.15
C ALA A 633 -15.88 -2.40 18.65
N THR A 634 -14.56 -2.58 18.65
CA THR A 634 -13.56 -1.53 18.40
C THR A 634 -13.10 -1.44 16.93
N ASN A 635 -13.24 -2.50 16.14
CA ASN A 635 -12.72 -2.59 14.75
C ASN A 635 -13.76 -2.29 13.66
N LEU A 636 -14.86 -1.60 13.96
CA LEU A 636 -15.91 -1.31 12.97
C LEU A 636 -15.45 -0.37 11.84
N LEU A 637 -14.40 0.41 12.07
CA LEU A 637 -13.65 1.09 11.02
C LEU A 637 -12.34 0.31 10.92
N ASP A 638 -12.09 -0.48 9.86
CA ASP A 638 -10.79 -1.14 9.75
C ASP A 638 -9.73 -0.04 9.74
N ASP A 639 -8.88 -0.02 10.76
CA ASP A 639 -7.67 0.80 10.78
C ASP A 639 -6.70 0.11 9.81
N ALA A 640 -6.86 0.35 8.49
CA ALA A 640 -5.95 -0.16 7.46
C ALA A 640 -4.47 0.21 7.71
N ASP A 641 -4.23 1.26 8.53
CA ASP A 641 -2.90 1.74 8.85
C ASP A 641 -2.28 1.18 10.14
N LYS A 642 -3.07 0.62 11.08
CA LYS A 642 -2.48 -0.05 12.26
C LYS A 642 -2.00 -1.48 11.96
N GLU A 643 -2.33 -2.00 10.78
CA GLU A 643 -2.04 -3.38 10.40
C GLU A 643 -0.69 -3.55 9.68
N ARG A 644 0.07 -2.45 9.46
CA ARG A 644 1.44 -2.49 8.92
C ARG A 644 2.55 -2.43 9.97
N GLU A 645 2.24 -2.11 11.22
CA GLU A 645 3.23 -2.22 12.30
C GLU A 645 3.01 -3.50 13.10
N PRO A 646 4.03 -4.37 13.24
CA PRO A 646 3.93 -5.46 14.21
C PRO A 646 3.73 -4.82 15.58
N LYS A 647 2.60 -5.11 16.23
CA LYS A 647 2.37 -4.74 17.64
C LYS A 647 3.54 -5.26 18.45
N LYS A 648 4.50 -4.39 18.78
CA LYS A 648 5.44 -4.64 19.86
C LYS A 648 4.59 -4.83 21.11
N GLN A 649 4.58 -6.04 21.65
CA GLN A 649 4.11 -6.26 23.01
C GLN A 649 4.97 -5.37 23.91
N ASP A 650 4.36 -4.32 24.47
CA ASP A 650 4.93 -3.59 25.59
C ASP A 650 4.95 -4.52 26.81
N ASN A 651 5.96 -5.39 26.85
CA ASN A 651 6.45 -5.90 28.11
C ASN A 651 7.13 -4.73 28.81
N LYS A 652 6.40 -4.04 29.68
CA LYS A 652 7.00 -3.14 30.67
C LYS A 652 7.91 -3.97 31.57
N VAL A 653 9.19 -3.99 31.21
CA VAL A 653 10.28 -4.33 32.12
C VAL A 653 10.95 -3.00 32.44
N GLU A 654 10.89 -2.58 33.70
CA GLU A 654 11.72 -1.49 34.19
C GLU A 654 13.18 -1.96 34.09
N VAL A 655 13.89 -1.51 33.05
CA VAL A 655 15.33 -1.72 32.93
C VAL A 655 15.98 -0.36 33.19
N GLU A 656 16.79 -0.32 34.23
CA GLU A 656 17.64 0.82 34.56
C GLU A 656 18.42 1.29 33.32
N GLN A 657 18.38 2.59 33.05
CA GLN A 657 19.08 3.21 31.93
C GLN A 657 20.59 2.95 32.05
N GLY A 658 21.14 2.24 31.06
CA GLY A 658 22.59 2.14 30.89
C GLY A 658 23.19 3.52 30.59
N ILE A 659 24.20 3.91 31.35
CA ILE A 659 24.97 5.13 31.12
C ILE A 659 25.74 4.98 29.80
N VAL A 660 25.42 5.84 28.82
CA VAL A 660 26.16 5.91 27.55
C VAL A 660 27.36 6.82 27.72
N PHE A 661 28.56 6.26 27.57
CA PHE A 661 29.81 7.02 27.59
C PHE A 661 30.02 7.70 26.23
N ALA A 662 29.92 9.03 26.21
CA ALA A 662 30.03 9.86 24.99
C ALA A 662 31.33 9.66 24.18
N GLN A 663 32.40 9.15 24.80
CA GLN A 663 33.68 8.89 24.12
C GLN A 663 33.73 7.56 23.35
N LEU A 664 32.76 6.65 23.57
CA LEU A 664 32.67 5.34 22.92
C LEU A 664 31.56 5.26 21.86
N ALA A 665 30.78 6.32 21.72
CA ALA A 665 29.75 6.44 20.71
C ALA A 665 30.39 6.96 19.41
N GLY A 666 30.47 6.11 18.38
CA GLY A 666 30.92 6.51 17.05
C GLY A 666 30.10 7.69 16.53
N THR A 667 30.70 8.46 15.62
CA THR A 667 30.27 9.79 15.13
C THR A 667 28.84 9.90 14.57
N SER A 668 28.05 8.81 14.55
CA SER A 668 26.64 8.78 14.16
C SER A 668 25.64 8.78 15.32
N ALA A 669 26.08 8.82 16.58
CA ALA A 669 25.20 8.72 17.75
C ALA A 669 24.98 10.05 18.51
N ALA A 670 25.30 11.19 17.88
CA ALA A 670 25.13 12.52 18.46
C ALA A 670 24.07 13.35 17.72
N SER A 671 22.83 12.86 17.63
CA SER A 671 21.64 13.72 17.49
C SER A 671 20.35 12.90 17.66
N THR A 672 19.69 13.05 18.79
CA THR A 672 18.35 12.50 19.07
C THR A 672 17.23 13.26 18.32
N HIS A 673 17.52 13.72 17.11
CA HIS A 673 16.58 14.29 16.17
C HIS A 673 16.98 13.76 14.79
N HIS A 674 16.50 12.56 14.47
CA HIS A 674 16.68 12.00 13.13
C HIS A 674 16.13 12.99 12.10
N ASP A 675 16.99 13.34 11.15
CA ASP A 675 16.65 14.18 10.02
C ASP A 675 15.52 13.49 9.22
N MET A 676 14.31 14.03 9.28
CA MET A 676 13.13 13.42 8.69
C MET A 676 13.26 13.34 7.15
N PHE A 677 14.06 14.24 6.57
CA PHE A 677 14.43 14.23 5.16
C PHE A 677 15.41 13.09 4.87
N GLU A 678 16.42 12.87 5.72
CA GLU A 678 17.36 11.77 5.55
C GLU A 678 16.70 10.41 5.81
N LEU A 679 15.73 10.30 6.72
CA LEU A 679 15.02 9.05 7.02
C LEU A 679 14.00 8.69 5.93
N SER A 680 13.36 9.68 5.31
CA SER A 680 12.49 9.47 4.14
C SER A 680 13.30 9.25 2.86
N LEU A 681 14.44 9.94 2.70
CA LEU A 681 15.40 9.68 1.63
C LEU A 681 16.06 8.31 1.81
N THR A 682 16.37 7.86 3.03
CA THR A 682 16.94 6.53 3.31
C THR A 682 15.90 5.44 3.09
N LYS A 683 14.63 5.66 3.46
CA LYS A 683 13.51 4.77 3.07
C LYS A 683 13.26 4.74 1.55
N ALA A 684 13.49 5.85 0.85
CA ALA A 684 13.36 5.93 -0.61
C ALA A 684 14.61 5.43 -1.37
N LEU A 685 15.80 5.52 -0.78
CA LEU A 685 17.11 5.12 -1.33
C LEU A 685 17.53 3.71 -0.89
N GLN A 686 16.82 3.07 0.05
CA GLN A 686 17.02 1.67 0.44
C GLN A 686 16.81 0.66 -0.71
N GLY A 687 16.53 1.13 -1.93
CA GLY A 687 16.66 0.34 -3.15
C GLY A 687 18.09 0.21 -3.71
N ARG A 688 19.07 1.05 -3.32
CA ARG A 688 20.44 1.01 -3.86
C ARG A 688 21.50 1.60 -2.93
N SER A 689 22.08 0.79 -2.03
CA SER A 689 23.54 0.76 -1.83
C SER A 689 23.97 -0.42 -0.95
N THR A 690 25.13 -0.95 -1.31
CA THR A 690 25.80 -2.16 -0.81
C THR A 690 26.22 -2.03 0.66
N GLY A 691 25.47 -2.69 1.55
CA GLY A 691 25.83 -2.88 2.95
C GLY A 691 26.49 -4.25 3.18
N VAL A 692 27.80 -4.25 3.41
CA VAL A 692 28.67 -5.42 3.67
C VAL A 692 28.34 -6.13 5.02
N SER A 693 27.29 -5.72 5.74
CA SER A 693 26.93 -6.30 7.04
C SER A 693 25.71 -7.24 7.03
N GLU A 694 25.05 -7.44 5.88
CA GLU A 694 23.91 -8.38 5.74
C GLU A 694 24.26 -9.72 5.05
N GLU A 695 25.45 -9.88 4.48
CA GLU A 695 25.77 -11.05 3.63
C GLU A 695 25.81 -12.38 4.39
N ARG A 696 26.08 -12.37 5.71
CA ARG A 696 26.05 -13.61 6.52
C ARG A 696 24.67 -14.23 6.63
N GLY A 697 23.60 -13.47 6.39
CA GLY A 697 22.22 -13.95 6.40
C GLY A 697 21.69 -14.44 5.06
N LYS A 698 22.43 -14.26 3.95
CA LYS A 698 21.98 -14.61 2.58
C LYS A 698 22.50 -15.96 2.08
N LEU A 699 23.48 -16.55 2.75
CA LEU A 699 24.13 -17.81 2.34
C LEU A 699 23.21 -19.04 2.35
N TRP A 700 22.06 -19.00 3.03
CA TRP A 700 21.12 -20.13 3.05
C TRP A 700 20.25 -20.23 1.78
N LYS A 701 20.23 -19.19 0.92
CA LYS A 701 19.51 -19.15 -0.36
C LYS A 701 20.43 -19.37 -1.58
N VAL A 702 21.58 -20.01 -1.42
CA VAL A 702 22.47 -20.37 -2.54
C VAL A 702 22.02 -21.70 -3.13
N THR A 703 21.67 -21.70 -4.41
CA THR A 703 21.32 -22.91 -5.17
C THR A 703 22.49 -23.29 -6.07
N GLN A 704 23.01 -24.50 -5.87
CA GLN A 704 24.08 -25.04 -6.72
C GLN A 704 23.52 -25.44 -8.09
N LEU A 705 24.08 -24.87 -9.17
CA LEU A 705 23.60 -25.10 -10.52
C LEU A 705 24.41 -26.15 -11.29
N THR A 706 25.71 -26.26 -11.03
CA THR A 706 26.59 -27.27 -11.67
C THR A 706 27.39 -28.07 -10.65
N GLY A 707 27.89 -29.24 -11.06
CA GLY A 707 28.70 -30.10 -10.21
C GLY A 707 30.14 -29.60 -10.03
N PHE A 708 30.81 -30.05 -8.98
CA PHE A 708 32.24 -29.75 -8.76
C PHE A 708 33.18 -30.44 -9.76
N SER A 709 32.65 -31.34 -10.59
CA SER A 709 33.39 -32.05 -11.64
C SER A 709 33.27 -31.38 -13.01
N ASP A 710 32.41 -30.37 -13.13
CA ASP A 710 32.15 -29.70 -14.40
C ASP A 710 33.23 -28.65 -14.67
N PRO A 711 33.64 -28.44 -15.95
CA PRO A 711 34.69 -27.50 -16.31
C PRO A 711 34.40 -26.06 -15.88
N VAL A 712 33.11 -25.72 -15.74
CA VAL A 712 32.63 -24.46 -15.21
C VAL A 712 31.71 -24.73 -14.03
N TYR A 713 32.09 -24.20 -12.87
CA TYR A 713 31.28 -24.26 -11.66
C TYR A 713 30.35 -23.05 -11.57
N ALA A 714 29.08 -23.27 -11.24
CA ALA A 714 28.12 -22.20 -11.08
C ALA A 714 27.19 -22.41 -9.87
N GLU A 715 26.97 -21.32 -9.14
CA GLU A 715 26.01 -21.21 -8.05
C GLU A 715 25.19 -19.92 -8.19
N ALA A 716 23.90 -19.96 -7.84
CA ALA A 716 23.03 -18.81 -7.96
C ALA A 716 22.40 -18.42 -6.63
N ILE A 717 22.36 -17.11 -6.38
CA ILE A 717 21.62 -16.50 -5.27
C ILE A 717 20.35 -15.90 -5.85
N VAL A 718 19.21 -16.36 -5.33
CA VAL A 718 17.89 -15.87 -5.74
C VAL A 718 17.40 -14.81 -4.75
N ALA A 719 17.28 -13.57 -5.22
CA ALA A 719 16.69 -12.47 -4.45
C ALA A 719 15.34 -12.06 -5.06
N VAL A 720 14.28 -12.15 -4.27
CA VAL A 720 12.91 -11.84 -4.70
C VAL A 720 12.52 -10.45 -4.20
N ASN A 721 12.28 -9.52 -5.12
CA ASN A 721 11.89 -8.13 -4.85
C ASN A 721 10.54 -7.82 -5.51
N GLN A 722 9.43 -8.12 -4.82
CA GLN A 722 8.06 -7.89 -5.28
C GLN A 722 7.78 -8.41 -6.71
N TYR A 723 8.02 -7.60 -7.74
CA TYR A 723 7.76 -7.93 -9.15
C TYR A 723 9.02 -8.41 -9.90
N ASP A 724 10.21 -8.18 -9.34
CA ASP A 724 11.50 -8.51 -9.97
C ASP A 724 12.23 -9.56 -9.14
N ILE A 725 12.66 -10.64 -9.80
CA ILE A 725 13.59 -11.63 -9.26
C ILE A 725 14.97 -11.30 -9.81
N VAL A 726 15.93 -11.11 -8.91
CA VAL A 726 17.33 -10.91 -9.24
C VAL A 726 18.06 -12.23 -8.97
N LEU A 727 18.64 -12.80 -10.02
CA LEU A 727 19.51 -13.96 -9.96
C LEU A 727 20.95 -13.48 -10.06
N ASP A 728 21.69 -13.61 -8.97
CA ASP A 728 23.14 -13.39 -8.97
C ASP A 728 23.82 -14.76 -9.16
N VAL A 729 24.28 -15.05 -10.37
CA VAL A 729 24.95 -16.30 -10.75
C VAL A 729 26.46 -16.10 -10.66
N LEU A 730 27.12 -16.76 -9.72
CA LEU A 730 28.57 -16.87 -9.67
C LEU A 730 29.00 -17.97 -10.64
N VAL A 731 29.92 -17.64 -11.54
CA VAL A 731 30.52 -18.57 -12.50
C VAL A 731 32.02 -18.61 -12.27
N VAL A 732 32.57 -19.80 -12.08
CA VAL A 732 33.97 -20.06 -11.76
C VAL A 732 34.55 -20.99 -12.83
N ASN A 733 35.64 -20.56 -13.45
CA ASN A 733 36.40 -21.40 -14.35
C ASN A 733 37.24 -22.39 -13.54
N GLN A 734 37.00 -23.69 -13.67
CA GLN A 734 37.82 -24.71 -12.99
C GLN A 734 38.99 -25.21 -13.84
N THR A 735 39.05 -24.81 -15.11
CA THR A 735 40.10 -25.22 -16.05
C THR A 735 41.33 -24.32 -15.98
N ASP A 736 42.45 -24.84 -16.48
CA ASP A 736 43.71 -24.09 -16.60
C ASP A 736 43.78 -23.26 -17.91
N ASP A 737 42.73 -23.28 -18.73
CA ASP A 737 42.61 -22.53 -19.99
C ASP A 737 41.73 -21.28 -19.84
N THR A 738 41.94 -20.28 -20.70
CA THR A 738 41.08 -19.08 -20.76
C THR A 738 39.77 -19.40 -21.50
N LEU A 739 38.63 -19.22 -20.83
CA LEU A 739 37.31 -19.36 -21.43
C LEU A 739 36.88 -18.02 -22.03
N GLN A 740 36.72 -17.98 -23.34
CA GLN A 740 36.18 -16.84 -24.08
C GLN A 740 34.67 -17.00 -24.26
N ASN A 741 33.96 -15.87 -24.38
CA ASN A 741 32.51 -15.84 -24.64
C ASN A 741 31.67 -16.69 -23.67
N CYS A 742 32.05 -16.78 -22.39
CA CYS A 742 31.29 -17.52 -21.38
C CYS A 742 29.97 -16.79 -21.11
N CYS A 743 28.85 -17.37 -21.55
CA CYS A 743 27.52 -16.79 -21.49
C CYS A 743 26.56 -17.73 -20.76
N VAL A 744 25.76 -17.18 -19.86
CA VAL A 744 24.69 -17.91 -19.15
C VAL A 744 23.39 -17.68 -19.92
N GLU A 745 22.91 -18.71 -20.61
CA GLU A 745 21.62 -18.71 -21.29
C GLU A 745 20.54 -19.22 -20.34
N LEU A 746 19.59 -18.37 -19.98
CA LEU A 746 18.46 -18.71 -19.11
C LEU A 746 17.17 -18.72 -19.93
N ALA A 747 16.32 -19.69 -19.64
CA ALA A 747 14.95 -19.80 -20.10
C ALA A 747 14.02 -19.98 -18.91
N THR A 748 12.79 -19.49 -19.04
CA THR A 748 11.78 -19.54 -17.99
C THR A 748 10.59 -20.37 -18.44
N LEU A 749 10.02 -21.15 -17.53
CA LEU A 749 8.76 -21.87 -17.68
C LEU A 749 7.74 -21.31 -16.70
N GLY A 750 6.52 -21.07 -17.19
CA GLY A 750 5.45 -20.36 -16.49
C GLY A 750 5.41 -18.87 -16.85
N ASP A 751 4.67 -18.09 -16.07
CA ASP A 751 4.46 -16.65 -16.27
C ASP A 751 5.62 -15.78 -15.76
N LEU A 752 6.85 -16.20 -16.04
CA LEU A 752 8.07 -15.47 -15.77
C LEU A 752 8.67 -14.94 -17.08
N ARG A 753 9.05 -13.67 -17.11
CA ARG A 753 9.68 -13.03 -18.28
C ARG A 753 11.10 -12.63 -17.96
N LEU A 754 12.08 -13.23 -18.65
CA LEU A 754 13.46 -12.76 -18.60
C LEU A 754 13.55 -11.37 -19.25
N VAL A 755 13.98 -10.37 -18.49
CA VAL A 755 14.05 -8.97 -18.95
C VAL A 755 15.37 -8.68 -19.64
N GLU A 756 16.45 -9.24 -19.11
CA GLU A 756 17.81 -8.99 -19.57
C GLU A 756 18.55 -10.32 -19.74
N ARG A 757 19.12 -10.51 -20.93
CA ARG A 757 20.04 -11.63 -21.18
C ARG A 757 21.41 -11.24 -20.68
N PRO A 758 22.05 -12.04 -19.82
CA PRO A 758 23.37 -11.69 -19.33
C PRO A 758 24.40 -11.63 -20.46
N GLY A 759 25.30 -10.65 -20.40
CA GLY A 759 26.40 -10.50 -21.36
C GLY A 759 27.44 -11.61 -21.23
N ALA A 760 28.15 -11.90 -22.33
CA ALA A 760 29.25 -12.85 -22.32
C ALA A 760 30.47 -12.29 -21.56
N VAL A 761 31.13 -13.15 -20.78
CA VAL A 761 32.30 -12.81 -19.96
C VAL A 761 33.50 -13.65 -20.39
N VAL A 762 34.70 -13.06 -20.38
CA VAL A 762 35.96 -13.79 -20.55
C VAL A 762 36.50 -14.15 -19.18
N LEU A 763 36.69 -15.43 -18.91
CA LEU A 763 37.21 -15.94 -17.65
C LEU A 763 38.64 -16.42 -17.83
N ALA A 764 39.56 -15.86 -17.05
CA ALA A 764 40.92 -16.35 -16.97
C ALA A 764 40.97 -17.73 -16.26
N PRO A 765 42.09 -18.49 -16.36
CA PRO A 765 42.24 -19.76 -15.67
C PRO A 765 42.01 -19.59 -14.16
N ARG A 766 41.13 -20.41 -13.58
CA ARG A 766 40.77 -20.36 -12.15
C ARG A 766 40.15 -19.06 -11.65
N ASP A 767 39.71 -18.21 -12.56
CA ASP A 767 39.06 -16.94 -12.24
C ASP A 767 37.54 -17.11 -12.10
N TYR A 768 36.90 -16.12 -11.49
CA TYR A 768 35.45 -16.12 -11.25
C TYR A 768 34.82 -14.79 -11.67
N ALA A 769 33.57 -14.85 -12.10
CA ALA A 769 32.75 -13.66 -12.36
C ALA A 769 31.34 -13.86 -11.81
N THR A 770 30.73 -12.76 -11.37
CA THR A 770 29.32 -12.73 -10.97
C THR A 770 28.50 -12.10 -12.07
N ILE A 771 27.50 -12.84 -12.55
CA ILE A 771 26.61 -12.47 -13.62
C ILE A 771 25.22 -12.24 -13.02
N LYS A 772 24.61 -11.09 -13.31
CA LYS A 772 23.28 -10.75 -12.80
C LYS A 772 22.23 -10.93 -13.89
N ALA A 773 21.14 -11.61 -13.57
CA ALA A 773 19.99 -11.75 -14.46
C ALA A 773 18.72 -11.25 -13.77
N HIS A 774 17.91 -10.49 -14.50
CA HIS A 774 16.65 -9.93 -14.01
C HIS A 774 15.47 -10.65 -14.65
N VAL A 775 14.59 -11.23 -13.83
CA VAL A 775 13.40 -11.96 -14.26
C VAL A 775 12.17 -11.29 -13.65
N LYS A 776 11.22 -10.90 -14.49
CA LYS A 776 9.95 -10.29 -14.06
C LYS A 776 8.89 -11.36 -13.83
N VAL A 777 8.17 -11.20 -12.73
CA VAL A 777 7.02 -12.05 -12.36
C VAL A 777 5.75 -11.41 -12.91
N ALA A 778 5.05 -12.11 -13.80
CA ALA A 778 3.78 -11.65 -14.35
C ALA A 778 2.55 -12.22 -13.61
N SER A 779 2.70 -13.36 -12.92
CA SER A 779 1.61 -14.06 -12.24
C SER A 779 2.10 -14.80 -10.99
N THR A 780 1.17 -15.16 -10.10
CA THR A 780 1.41 -15.91 -8.85
C THR A 780 1.44 -17.42 -9.09
N GLU A 781 2.18 -17.87 -10.09
CA GLU A 781 2.35 -19.30 -10.36
C GLU A 781 3.78 -19.73 -10.00
N ASN A 782 3.95 -21.01 -9.65
CA ASN A 782 5.29 -21.57 -9.47
C ASN A 782 6.03 -21.49 -10.82
N GLY A 783 7.17 -20.79 -10.81
CA GLY A 783 8.00 -20.64 -11.98
C GLY A 783 9.25 -21.51 -11.90
N ILE A 784 9.69 -22.02 -13.05
CA ILE A 784 10.94 -22.78 -13.16
C ILE A 784 11.87 -22.01 -14.08
N ILE A 785 13.12 -21.82 -13.64
CA ILE A 785 14.17 -21.22 -14.46
C ILE A 785 15.20 -22.29 -14.73
N PHE A 786 15.47 -22.54 -16.00
CA PHE A 786 16.43 -23.54 -16.46
C PHE A 786 17.34 -22.91 -17.50
N GLY A 787 18.51 -23.50 -17.74
CA GLY A 787 19.48 -22.86 -18.62
C GLY A 787 20.75 -23.67 -18.84
N ASN A 788 21.69 -23.05 -19.54
CA ASN A 788 22.96 -23.62 -19.92
C ASN A 788 24.04 -22.54 -19.97
N ILE A 789 25.27 -22.91 -19.66
CA ILE A 789 26.46 -22.08 -19.83
C ILE A 789 27.15 -22.51 -21.11
N VAL A 790 27.35 -21.56 -22.02
CA VAL A 790 28.07 -21.75 -23.28
C VAL A 790 29.39 -21.03 -23.20
N TYR A 791 30.49 -21.68 -23.56
CA TYR A 791 31.83 -21.07 -23.57
C TYR A 791 32.70 -21.61 -24.71
N GLU A 792 33.72 -20.84 -25.08
CA GLU A 792 34.69 -21.18 -26.13
C GLU A 792 36.11 -21.24 -25.53
N VAL A 793 36.85 -22.32 -25.77
CA VAL A 793 38.23 -22.47 -25.26
C VAL A 793 39.22 -21.89 -26.27
N SER A 794 40.15 -21.06 -25.80
CA SER A 794 41.19 -20.50 -26.67
C SER A 794 42.19 -21.56 -27.13
N GLY A 795 42.26 -21.83 -28.44
CA GLY A 795 43.39 -22.56 -29.05
C GLY A 795 43.08 -23.95 -29.62
N ALA A 796 41.89 -24.51 -29.36
CA ALA A 796 41.38 -25.70 -30.06
C ALA A 796 40.29 -25.29 -31.06
N SER A 797 40.13 -26.04 -32.15
CA SER A 797 39.20 -25.76 -33.25
C SER A 797 37.75 -25.55 -32.77
N MET A 798 37.31 -24.30 -32.56
CA MET A 798 35.91 -23.87 -32.36
C MET A 798 35.01 -24.87 -31.62
N ASP A 799 35.52 -25.52 -30.57
CA ASP A 799 34.76 -26.52 -29.83
C ASP A 799 33.99 -25.76 -28.75
N ARG A 800 32.67 -25.63 -28.95
CA ARG A 800 31.77 -24.93 -28.02
C ARG A 800 31.46 -25.86 -26.87
N GLY A 801 31.96 -25.53 -25.68
CA GLY A 801 31.59 -26.20 -24.45
C GLY A 801 30.21 -25.75 -24.01
N VAL A 802 29.32 -26.71 -23.67
CA VAL A 802 28.00 -26.42 -23.13
C VAL A 802 27.82 -27.21 -21.83
N VAL A 803 27.52 -26.51 -20.74
CA VAL A 803 27.20 -27.10 -19.43
C VAL A 803 25.75 -26.79 -19.13
N VAL A 804 24.94 -27.83 -18.92
CA VAL A 804 23.52 -27.67 -18.57
C VAL A 804 23.40 -27.39 -17.07
N LEU A 805 22.59 -26.39 -16.72
CA LEU A 805 22.35 -25.99 -15.33
C LEU A 805 21.21 -26.79 -14.72
N ASN A 806 21.28 -27.01 -13.40
CA ASN A 806 20.12 -27.49 -12.65
C ASN A 806 19.01 -26.43 -12.61
N ASP A 807 17.78 -26.92 -12.61
CA ASP A 807 16.57 -26.08 -12.55
C ASP A 807 16.46 -25.33 -11.21
N ILE A 808 16.10 -24.06 -11.29
CA ILE A 808 15.78 -23.20 -10.14
C ILE A 808 14.26 -23.14 -9.99
N HIS A 809 13.74 -23.65 -8.89
CA HIS A 809 12.32 -23.55 -8.54
C HIS A 809 12.04 -22.27 -7.74
N ILE A 810 11.11 -21.44 -8.22
CA ILE A 810 10.63 -20.26 -7.52
C ILE A 810 9.31 -20.58 -6.85
N ASP A 811 9.29 -20.52 -5.52
CA ASP A 811 8.12 -20.82 -4.71
C ASP A 811 7.18 -19.62 -4.59
N ILE A 812 5.87 -19.87 -4.68
CA ILE A 812 4.82 -18.86 -4.47
C ILE A 812 4.83 -18.26 -3.04
N VAL A 813 5.34 -18.99 -2.03
CA VAL A 813 5.25 -18.60 -0.61
C VAL A 813 5.99 -17.29 -0.31
N ASP A 814 7.05 -16.99 -1.07
CA ASP A 814 7.79 -15.73 -0.94
C ASP A 814 6.93 -14.50 -1.32
N TYR A 815 5.82 -14.71 -2.06
CA TYR A 815 4.88 -13.68 -2.49
C TYR A 815 3.61 -13.61 -1.62
N ILE A 816 3.41 -14.54 -0.70
CA ILE A 816 2.21 -14.63 0.13
C ILE A 816 2.48 -13.95 1.47
N GLN A 817 1.62 -12.99 1.80
CA GLN A 817 1.66 -12.26 3.06
C GLN A 817 0.46 -12.64 3.95
N PRO A 818 0.67 -12.76 5.27
CA PRO A 818 -0.42 -13.02 6.20
C PRO A 818 -1.37 -11.83 6.24
N ALA A 819 -2.65 -12.08 5.98
CA ALA A 819 -3.70 -11.07 5.99
C ALA A 819 -4.83 -11.47 6.96
N LEU A 820 -5.70 -10.52 7.29
CA LEU A 820 -6.91 -10.76 8.09
C LEU A 820 -8.15 -10.48 7.23
N CYS A 821 -9.16 -11.31 7.39
CA CYS A 821 -10.51 -11.03 6.88
C CYS A 821 -11.53 -11.38 7.96
N THR A 822 -12.72 -10.78 7.88
CA THR A 822 -13.80 -11.12 8.80
C THR A 822 -14.35 -12.52 8.47
N ASP A 823 -14.99 -13.19 9.44
CA ASP A 823 -15.61 -14.51 9.21
C ASP A 823 -16.77 -14.43 8.20
N ALA A 824 -17.41 -13.26 8.06
CA ALA A 824 -18.44 -13.03 7.05
C ALA A 824 -17.84 -12.94 5.65
N ASP A 825 -16.79 -12.14 5.49
CA ASP A 825 -16.08 -11.99 4.21
C ASP A 825 -15.42 -13.31 3.80
N PHE A 826 -14.85 -14.05 4.76
CA PHE A 826 -14.30 -15.38 4.51
C PHE A 826 -15.35 -16.30 3.89
N ARG A 827 -16.57 -16.35 4.44
CA ARG A 827 -17.65 -17.21 3.93
C ARG A 827 -18.15 -16.76 2.57
N GLN A 828 -18.22 -15.44 2.34
CA GLN A 828 -18.60 -14.89 1.04
C GLN A 828 -17.55 -15.25 -0.02
N MET A 829 -16.28 -14.93 0.24
CA MET A 829 -15.18 -15.27 -0.67
C MET A 829 -15.05 -16.79 -0.87
N TRP A 830 -15.27 -17.58 0.18
CA TRP A 830 -15.26 -19.04 0.09
C TRP A 830 -16.34 -19.56 -0.85
N ALA A 831 -17.52 -18.93 -0.89
CA ALA A 831 -18.59 -19.29 -1.82
C ALA A 831 -18.34 -18.77 -3.24
N GLU A 832 -17.67 -17.63 -3.38
CA GLU A 832 -17.36 -16.98 -4.66
C GLU A 832 -16.20 -17.66 -5.39
N PHE A 833 -15.20 -18.18 -4.69
CA PHE A 833 -14.00 -18.74 -5.32
C PHE A 833 -14.31 -20.08 -6.00
N GLU A 834 -14.05 -20.11 -7.31
CA GLU A 834 -14.34 -21.24 -8.18
C GLU A 834 -13.30 -22.37 -8.06
N TRP A 835 -12.03 -22.03 -7.87
CA TRP A 835 -10.94 -23.00 -7.83
C TRP A 835 -10.74 -23.55 -6.43
N GLU A 836 -10.85 -24.88 -6.30
CA GLU A 836 -10.62 -25.61 -5.06
C GLU A 836 -9.57 -26.71 -5.26
N ASN A 837 -8.59 -26.76 -4.37
CA ASN A 837 -7.65 -27.86 -4.25
C ASN A 837 -7.79 -28.54 -2.88
N LYS A 838 -7.97 -29.86 -2.86
CA LYS A 838 -8.11 -30.65 -1.63
C LYS A 838 -6.88 -31.52 -1.44
N VAL A 839 -6.09 -31.20 -0.41
CA VAL A 839 -4.87 -31.91 -0.05
C VAL A 839 -5.13 -32.83 1.14
N SER A 840 -4.85 -34.12 0.98
CA SER A 840 -4.92 -35.08 2.10
C SER A 840 -3.71 -34.91 3.02
N VAL A 841 -3.91 -34.99 4.32
CA VAL A 841 -2.85 -34.87 5.34
C VAL A 841 -2.32 -36.24 5.70
N ASN A 842 -1.08 -36.54 5.32
CA ASN A 842 -0.33 -37.74 5.71
C ASN A 842 1.01 -37.30 6.33
N THR A 843 1.08 -37.17 7.65
CA THR A 843 2.33 -36.74 8.34
C THR A 843 2.76 -37.71 9.43
N ASN A 844 4.00 -37.54 9.92
CA ASN A 844 4.50 -38.25 11.10
C ASN A 844 4.22 -37.49 12.41
N ILE A 845 3.55 -36.34 12.34
CA ILE A 845 3.24 -35.49 13.49
C ILE A 845 2.03 -36.11 14.22
N THR A 846 2.13 -36.20 15.55
CA THR A 846 1.10 -36.80 16.41
C THR A 846 0.22 -35.76 17.10
N ASP A 847 0.70 -34.51 17.25
CA ASP A 847 -0.08 -33.43 17.85
C ASP A 847 -0.75 -32.54 16.80
N LEU A 848 -2.03 -32.24 17.03
CA LEU A 848 -2.86 -31.40 16.15
C LEU A 848 -2.33 -29.96 16.11
N ARG A 849 -1.90 -29.42 17.26
CA ARG A 849 -1.45 -28.02 17.36
C ARG A 849 -0.08 -27.82 16.76
N GLU A 850 0.83 -28.77 16.97
CA GLU A 850 2.13 -28.80 16.30
C GLU A 850 1.97 -28.83 14.77
N TYR A 851 1.04 -29.65 14.24
CA TYR A 851 0.75 -29.68 12.80
C TYR A 851 0.25 -28.32 12.29
N LEU A 852 -0.67 -27.66 13.00
CA LEU A 852 -1.17 -26.33 12.62
C LEU A 852 -0.05 -25.28 12.63
N GLN A 853 0.81 -25.25 13.66
CA GLN A 853 1.93 -24.31 13.72
C GLN A 853 2.93 -24.55 12.59
N HIS A 854 3.23 -25.82 12.30
CA HIS A 854 4.10 -26.19 11.19
C HIS A 854 3.51 -25.76 9.84
N LEU A 855 2.20 -25.94 9.64
CA LEU A 855 1.49 -25.50 8.45
C LEU A 855 1.52 -23.98 8.30
N LEU A 856 1.24 -23.23 9.37
CA LEU A 856 1.31 -21.76 9.38
C LEU A 856 2.71 -21.24 9.03
N ALA A 857 3.76 -21.82 9.62
CA ALA A 857 5.14 -21.45 9.34
C ALA A 857 5.55 -21.75 7.89
N SER A 858 5.03 -22.84 7.31
CA SER A 858 5.36 -23.24 5.93
C SER A 858 4.58 -22.49 4.84
N THR A 859 3.41 -21.94 5.16
CA THR A 859 2.50 -21.33 4.18
C THR A 859 2.37 -19.82 4.31
N ASN A 860 2.94 -19.21 5.36
CA ASN A 860 2.77 -17.79 5.70
C ASN A 860 1.31 -17.33 5.80
N MET A 861 0.37 -18.26 6.02
CA MET A 861 -1.04 -17.94 6.23
C MET A 861 -1.30 -17.53 7.68
N LYS A 862 -2.34 -16.73 7.88
CA LYS A 862 -2.81 -16.35 9.22
C LYS A 862 -4.02 -17.17 9.62
N CYS A 863 -4.01 -17.68 10.84
CA CYS A 863 -5.17 -18.36 11.41
C CYS A 863 -6.23 -17.34 11.84
N LEU A 864 -7.44 -17.46 11.29
CA LEU A 864 -8.60 -16.62 11.64
C LEU A 864 -9.37 -17.19 12.84
N THR A 865 -9.24 -18.49 13.10
CA THR A 865 -9.94 -19.15 14.20
C THR A 865 -9.31 -18.75 15.54
N PRO A 866 -10.09 -18.22 16.50
CA PRO A 866 -9.55 -17.75 17.77
C PRO A 866 -8.98 -18.89 18.62
N GLU A 867 -7.92 -18.62 19.38
CA GLU A 867 -7.23 -19.64 20.19
C GLU A 867 -8.14 -20.34 21.21
N LYS A 868 -9.18 -19.65 21.70
CA LYS A 868 -10.19 -20.24 22.60
C LYS A 868 -11.07 -21.31 21.92
N ALA A 869 -11.25 -21.24 20.61
CA ALA A 869 -11.95 -22.27 19.84
C ALA A 869 -11.02 -23.45 19.50
N LEU A 870 -9.70 -23.19 19.48
CA LEU A 870 -8.65 -24.20 19.31
C LEU A 870 -8.26 -24.84 20.67
N SER A 871 -8.74 -24.31 21.79
CA SER A 871 -8.47 -24.85 23.11
C SER A 871 -9.47 -25.96 23.47
N GLY A 872 -8.98 -27.20 23.53
CA GLY A 872 -9.75 -28.37 23.93
C GLY A 872 -9.07 -29.64 23.45
N GLN A 873 -9.17 -30.72 24.22
CA GLN A 873 -8.72 -32.06 23.80
C GLN A 873 -9.87 -32.78 23.07
N CYS A 874 -10.27 -32.24 21.93
CA CYS A 874 -11.12 -32.95 20.99
C CYS A 874 -10.19 -33.58 19.96
N GLY A 875 -10.29 -34.90 19.71
CA GLY A 875 -9.48 -35.60 18.71
C GLY A 875 -9.73 -35.17 17.25
N PHE A 876 -10.33 -34.00 17.05
CA PHE A 876 -10.65 -33.34 15.78
C PHE A 876 -10.44 -31.84 15.94
N MET A 877 -9.81 -31.20 14.96
CA MET A 877 -9.56 -29.76 14.91
C MET A 877 -9.87 -29.21 13.52
N ALA A 878 -10.63 -28.12 13.49
CA ALA A 878 -10.91 -27.35 12.28
C ALA A 878 -10.44 -25.90 12.43
N ALA A 879 -9.75 -25.36 11.42
CA ALA A 879 -9.25 -24.00 11.43
C ALA A 879 -9.40 -23.33 10.06
N ASN A 880 -9.78 -22.06 10.06
CA ASN A 880 -9.82 -21.22 8.86
C ASN A 880 -8.55 -20.38 8.79
N LEU A 881 -7.92 -20.37 7.61
CA LEU A 881 -6.67 -19.71 7.31
C LEU A 881 -6.88 -18.76 6.14
N TYR A 882 -6.21 -17.61 6.19
CA TYR A 882 -6.29 -16.63 5.12
C TYR A 882 -4.93 -15.95 4.89
N ALA A 883 -4.67 -15.65 3.62
CA ALA A 883 -3.53 -14.87 3.20
C ALA A 883 -3.87 -14.06 1.94
N ARG A 884 -3.05 -13.05 1.68
CA ARG A 884 -3.12 -12.23 0.48
C ARG A 884 -1.75 -12.19 -0.18
N SER A 885 -1.75 -12.39 -1.49
CA SER A 885 -0.56 -12.23 -2.33
C SER A 885 -0.18 -10.75 -2.44
N ILE A 886 1.10 -10.45 -2.66
CA ILE A 886 1.56 -9.08 -2.99
C ILE A 886 0.89 -8.51 -4.25
N PHE A 887 0.35 -9.38 -5.11
CA PHE A 887 -0.41 -9.02 -6.31
C PHE A 887 -1.88 -8.68 -6.01
N GLY A 888 -2.29 -8.73 -4.73
CA GLY A 888 -3.66 -8.46 -4.30
C GLY A 888 -4.62 -9.64 -4.43
N GLU A 889 -4.12 -10.83 -4.78
CA GLU A 889 -4.95 -12.04 -4.85
C GLU A 889 -5.18 -12.66 -3.46
N ASP A 890 -6.41 -13.10 -3.23
CA ASP A 890 -6.84 -13.67 -1.95
C ASP A 890 -6.76 -15.21 -1.98
N ALA A 891 -6.15 -15.80 -0.94
CA ALA A 891 -6.06 -17.25 -0.76
C ALA A 891 -6.68 -17.68 0.57
N LEU A 892 -7.64 -18.59 0.51
CA LEU A 892 -8.36 -19.12 1.66
C LEU A 892 -7.97 -20.59 1.85
N ALA A 893 -7.80 -21.03 3.09
CA ALA A 893 -7.68 -22.45 3.39
C ALA A 893 -8.52 -22.84 4.61
N ASN A 894 -9.14 -24.02 4.52
CA ASN A 894 -9.85 -24.67 5.60
C ASN A 894 -9.11 -25.97 5.95
N LEU A 895 -8.60 -26.02 7.17
CA LEU A 895 -7.94 -27.17 7.76
C LEU A 895 -8.97 -28.01 8.51
N SER A 896 -9.02 -29.31 8.24
CA SER A 896 -9.82 -30.29 8.98
C SER A 896 -8.98 -31.53 9.27
N ILE A 897 -8.52 -31.69 10.51
CA ILE A 897 -7.62 -32.76 10.93
C ILE A 897 -8.14 -33.51 12.17
N GLU A 898 -7.81 -34.79 12.26
CA GLU A 898 -8.21 -35.68 13.34
C GLU A 898 -7.06 -36.62 13.76
N THR A 899 -7.10 -37.01 15.03
CA THR A 899 -6.27 -38.09 15.57
C THR A 899 -7.17 -39.28 15.86
N PRO A 900 -6.98 -40.44 15.19
CA PRO A 900 -7.77 -41.63 15.45
C PRO A 900 -7.75 -42.03 16.93
N LEU A 901 -8.90 -41.91 17.61
CA LEU A 901 -9.07 -42.25 19.03
C LEU A 901 -8.72 -43.71 19.36
N HIS A 902 -8.77 -44.60 18.36
CA HIS A 902 -8.50 -46.03 18.53
C HIS A 902 -7.02 -46.41 18.71
N LYS A 903 -6.06 -45.51 18.44
CA LYS A 903 -4.61 -45.76 18.62
C LYS A 903 -3.89 -44.50 19.15
N PRO A 904 -3.50 -44.45 20.43
CA PRO A 904 -2.62 -43.39 20.94
C PRO A 904 -1.26 -43.49 20.23
N ASN A 905 -0.72 -42.37 19.73
CA ASN A 905 0.41 -42.27 18.77
C ASN A 905 0.12 -42.59 17.29
N SER A 906 -1.14 -42.58 16.87
CA SER A 906 -1.41 -42.53 15.42
C SER A 906 -1.08 -41.14 14.84
N PRO A 907 -0.57 -41.08 13.61
CA PRO A 907 -0.32 -39.80 12.93
C PRO A 907 -1.63 -39.02 12.73
N VAL A 908 -1.51 -37.70 12.65
CA VAL A 908 -2.62 -36.81 12.29
C VAL A 908 -3.07 -37.13 10.87
N VAL A 909 -4.37 -37.41 10.71
CA VAL A 909 -5.04 -37.66 9.42
C VAL A 909 -6.04 -36.54 9.17
N GLY A 910 -6.25 -36.15 7.91
CA GLY A 910 -7.22 -35.11 7.60
C GLY A 910 -7.16 -34.59 6.18
N HIS A 911 -7.75 -33.43 5.96
CA HIS A 911 -7.69 -32.73 4.69
C HIS A 911 -7.56 -31.22 4.89
N VAL A 912 -6.78 -30.59 4.01
CA VAL A 912 -6.71 -29.14 3.85
C VAL A 912 -7.39 -28.80 2.52
N ARG A 913 -8.43 -27.97 2.56
CA ARG A 913 -9.09 -27.44 1.36
C ARG A 913 -8.62 -26.02 1.15
N ILE A 914 -8.09 -25.73 -0.03
CA ILE A 914 -7.58 -24.42 -0.40
C ILE A 914 -8.46 -23.89 -1.51
N ARG A 915 -8.91 -22.63 -1.39
CA ARG A 915 -9.68 -21.92 -2.42
C ARG A 915 -9.00 -20.62 -2.78
N ALA A 916 -8.96 -20.31 -4.07
CA ALA A 916 -8.35 -19.09 -4.60
C ALA A 916 -9.10 -18.63 -5.86
N LYS A 917 -8.88 -17.38 -6.28
CA LYS A 917 -9.37 -16.86 -7.56
C LYS A 917 -8.63 -17.46 -8.76
N SER A 918 -7.32 -17.66 -8.63
CA SER A 918 -6.47 -18.26 -9.67
C SER A 918 -6.23 -19.75 -9.42
N GLN A 919 -6.32 -20.55 -10.47
CA GLN A 919 -6.00 -21.98 -10.44
C GLN A 919 -4.55 -22.23 -10.00
N GLY A 920 -3.60 -21.44 -10.54
CA GLY A 920 -2.18 -21.58 -10.23
C GLY A 920 -1.89 -21.39 -8.75
N MET A 921 -2.56 -20.45 -8.09
CA MET A 921 -2.40 -20.20 -6.65
C MET A 921 -2.95 -21.36 -5.80
N ALA A 922 -4.14 -21.91 -6.13
CA ALA A 922 -4.73 -23.04 -5.40
C ALA A 922 -3.89 -24.33 -5.53
N LEU A 923 -3.33 -24.59 -6.72
CA LEU A 923 -2.48 -25.76 -6.97
C LEU A 923 -1.10 -25.60 -6.30
N SER A 924 -0.43 -24.46 -6.50
CA SER A 924 0.91 -24.20 -5.97
C SER A 924 0.96 -24.27 -4.44
N LEU A 925 -0.05 -23.71 -3.76
CA LEU A 925 -0.19 -23.83 -2.30
C LEU A 925 -0.40 -25.27 -1.86
N GLY A 926 -1.20 -26.04 -2.61
CA GLY A 926 -1.43 -27.45 -2.30
C GLY A 926 -0.20 -28.33 -2.48
N ASP A 927 0.58 -28.08 -3.53
CA ASP A 927 1.85 -28.76 -3.78
C ASP A 927 2.87 -28.45 -2.69
N LYS A 928 2.93 -27.20 -2.22
CA LYS A 928 3.79 -26.82 -1.09
C LYS A 928 3.40 -27.56 0.20
N ILE A 929 2.10 -27.68 0.48
CA ILE A 929 1.62 -28.46 1.63
C ILE A 929 1.99 -29.95 1.46
N ASN A 930 1.88 -30.52 0.26
CA ASN A 930 2.32 -31.90 -0.01
C ASN A 930 3.84 -32.09 0.16
N MET A 931 4.65 -31.12 -0.24
CA MET A 931 6.11 -31.14 -0.02
C MET A 931 6.45 -31.08 1.46
N MET A 932 5.78 -30.19 2.21
CA MET A 932 5.92 -30.05 3.66
C MET A 932 5.65 -31.35 4.41
N GLN A 933 4.67 -32.14 3.96
CA GLN A 933 4.36 -33.44 4.56
C GLN A 933 5.46 -34.49 4.36
N LYS A 934 6.28 -34.36 3.31
CA LYS A 934 7.36 -35.30 2.98
C LYS A 934 8.71 -34.94 3.61
N SER A 935 8.91 -33.68 4.02
CA SER A 935 10.18 -33.22 4.61
C SER A 935 10.36 -33.73 6.04
N PRO A 936 11.50 -34.38 6.39
CA PRO A 936 11.78 -34.75 7.77
C PRO A 936 11.98 -33.50 8.64
N GLN A 937 11.39 -33.49 9.85
CA GLN A 937 11.45 -32.38 10.79
C GLN A 937 12.89 -31.86 10.95
N GLN A 938 13.12 -30.58 10.60
CA GLN A 938 14.26 -29.85 11.16
C GLN A 938 13.99 -29.67 12.65
N LYS A 939 14.63 -30.49 13.49
CA LYS A 939 14.67 -30.23 14.93
C LYS A 939 15.22 -28.82 15.14
N THR A 940 14.41 -27.94 15.73
CA THR A 940 14.87 -26.66 16.26
C THR A 940 16.07 -26.95 17.16
N PRO A 941 17.24 -26.32 16.97
CA PRO A 941 18.39 -26.60 17.83
C PRO A 941 18.03 -26.18 19.27
N SER A 942 17.88 -27.18 20.12
CA SER A 942 17.66 -26.99 21.55
C SER A 942 18.92 -26.37 22.15
N ASN A 943 18.83 -25.10 22.54
CA ASN A 943 19.78 -24.30 23.32
C ASN A 943 21.25 -24.27 22.85
N PRO A 944 21.86 -23.08 22.72
CA PRO A 944 23.29 -22.99 22.52
C PRO A 944 24.00 -23.56 23.76
N ILE A 945 24.89 -24.51 23.51
CA ILE A 945 25.87 -25.04 24.46
C ILE A 945 26.54 -23.83 25.15
N PRO A 946 26.58 -23.76 26.50
CA PRO A 946 27.26 -22.68 27.18
C PRO A 946 28.75 -22.76 26.84
N ALA A 947 29.25 -21.72 26.17
CA ALA A 947 30.66 -21.57 25.85
C ALA A 947 31.51 -21.73 27.12
N ALA A 948 32.52 -22.58 26.99
CA ALA A 948 33.49 -22.90 28.03
C ALA A 948 34.04 -21.64 28.70
N ARG A 949 33.75 -21.47 30.00
CA ARG A 949 34.55 -20.61 30.87
C ARG A 949 35.92 -21.27 31.03
N GLY A 950 36.95 -20.65 30.44
CA GLY A 950 38.34 -21.00 30.69
C GLY A 950 38.66 -20.90 32.17
N SER A 951 38.99 -22.03 32.79
CA SER A 951 39.54 -22.13 34.13
C SER A 951 41.05 -21.93 34.07
N ALA A 952 41.50 -20.75 34.50
CA ALA A 952 42.87 -20.54 34.93
C ALA A 952 42.93 -20.83 36.44
N ASN A 953 43.50 -21.97 36.84
CA ASN A 953 44.57 -22.07 37.85
C ASN A 953 44.85 -23.50 38.35
N ALA A 954 46.16 -23.77 38.48
CA ALA A 954 46.85 -24.80 39.27
C ALA A 954 46.52 -26.27 38.93
N GLY A 955 47.39 -27.07 38.31
CA GLY A 955 48.82 -27.23 38.56
C GLY A 955 49.02 -28.22 39.71
N VAL A 956 49.34 -29.49 39.41
CA VAL A 956 50.19 -30.41 40.22
C VAL A 956 50.43 -31.70 39.42
N SER A 957 51.66 -31.80 38.91
CA SER A 957 52.57 -32.95 38.93
C SER A 957 52.16 -34.32 38.34
N ASN A 958 52.81 -34.60 37.21
CA ASN A 958 53.79 -35.68 37.03
C ASN A 958 53.35 -37.15 36.99
N THR A 959 53.71 -37.73 35.82
CA THR A 959 54.42 -39.01 35.62
C THR A 959 53.62 -40.31 35.81
N ARG A 960 53.77 -41.35 34.98
CA ARG A 960 54.85 -41.73 34.07
C ARG A 960 54.37 -42.91 33.21
N GLN A 961 54.88 -42.97 31.97
CA GLN A 961 55.36 -44.20 31.28
C GLN A 961 54.31 -45.26 30.86
N LYS A 962 54.42 -45.93 29.72
CA LYS A 962 55.45 -46.06 28.66
C LYS A 962 54.85 -46.94 27.57
N ARG A 963 55.26 -46.71 26.32
CA ARG A 963 55.61 -47.69 25.26
C ARG A 963 54.52 -48.70 24.84
N LYS A 964 54.38 -49.11 23.59
CA LYS A 964 54.96 -48.84 22.25
C LYS A 964 54.30 -49.91 21.40
N THR A 965 53.80 -49.57 20.22
CA THR A 965 54.24 -50.10 18.91
C THR A 965 53.72 -49.17 17.85
#